data_AF-A0A235BTX1-F1
#
_entry.id   AF-A0A235BTX1-F1
#
_cell.length_a   1.000
_cell.length_b   1.000
_cell.length_c   1.000
_cell.angle_alpha   90.00
_cell.angle_beta   90.00
_cell.angle_gamma   90.00
#
_symmetry.space_group_name_H-M   'P 1'
#
loop_
_entity.id
_entity.type
_entity.pdbx_description
1 polymer ?
#
loop_
_entity_poly.entity_id
_entity_poly.type
_entity_poly.pdbx_seq_one_letter_code
_entity_poly.pdbx_strand_id
1 'polypeptide(L)'
;MLRICAIVLVFCFVASACPFVKSYEVEPVVAQCSGWGSGYVSQVVTCNFDSLAYCELFIGASPGKGKYQLEVWDYLNGQRVALSEPVAASREYHWLQFKQWQSTGIFVKGRKYEFRFKRGSDDSINCYYHDGNPYPKKYGWMEVDSDSEPEKDLACRVYGRMNTVDSTYWGVNPGFNDWDSPEFLLKWVALAETAGVGMARCPIPWTWRQPDSSAQLFDFTGPDIAHEYIHDSACCEVLGNLSLCPKWVSTRVDSVVGNIMYWSENCAPRNLFEDIDSDSNYWARFSEATVKHFGNNVHTWEIWNEPNDNCTTNVLGVDGWWRRSNSGYYGTDTTLRGLCSLYVRLCYVANSAIKIVRFHENDRVLIGSLARVNDSSAIQSLVMGKTWLRTFYEIATGPWNLGVFWDGVSVHPYQNRPGLDPDGFEADAETLRAIMRAHGHDGELWITEMGWDTSNLLQQANDVCETFVCAKASEALPAGGYDRMCWYNFRDFGWHCGLLDSAMNVKRPSFYAFKQAGSSLTGQRFTRRVLLGDQRDDLVRVYEFEDLASPRRMWVGWKNGSTRPDGGSVGVEIPVRADALAAESLAYDTQTPAFEVRPGLDGWLSLGLNERPIFVREIGSPKRPDLVVDSVKVAPEEPKVGKVMTVRAWVRNIGNRETPEGLQTRVDFYLNGKLIGSDQSVRPIRPGETKCFESGWNEVMPEMRGSGLFSAKVNQDQRYVELEMDNNAGYAHGEIR
;
A
#
# COMPACT_ATOMS: atom_id res chain seq x y z
N MET A 1 36.25 -0.74 -41.68
CA MET A 1 35.46 -1.99 -41.72
C MET A 1 35.12 -2.33 -40.27
N LEU A 2 34.12 -1.73 -39.62
CA LEU A 2 32.65 -1.84 -39.76
C LEU A 2 32.08 -3.21 -39.32
N ARG A 3 31.22 -3.11 -38.28
CA ARG A 3 30.20 -4.04 -37.75
C ARG A 3 30.73 -5.08 -36.74
N ILE A 4 30.07 -5.34 -35.61
CA ILE A 4 28.63 -5.35 -35.32
C ILE A 4 28.41 -4.87 -33.86
N CYS A 5 27.60 -3.83 -33.64
CA CYS A 5 26.98 -3.56 -32.34
C CYS A 5 25.61 -4.26 -32.32
N ALA A 6 25.39 -5.12 -31.33
CA ALA A 6 24.09 -5.68 -31.01
C ALA A 6 23.26 -4.63 -30.28
N ILE A 7 22.11 -4.27 -30.84
CA ILE A 7 21.06 -3.50 -30.16
C ILE A 7 20.28 -4.50 -29.31
N VAL A 8 20.43 -4.42 -28.00
CA VAL A 8 19.50 -5.02 -27.05
C VAL A 8 18.41 -3.97 -26.80
N LEU A 9 17.24 -4.18 -27.38
CA LEU A 9 16.02 -3.46 -27.03
C LEU A 9 15.54 -3.98 -25.67
N VAL A 10 15.89 -3.26 -24.60
CA VAL A 10 15.20 -3.38 -23.31
C VAL A 10 13.95 -2.52 -23.43
N PHE A 11 12.77 -3.14 -23.40
CA PHE A 11 11.50 -2.44 -23.26
C PHE A 11 11.44 -1.86 -21.84
N CYS A 12 11.72 -0.56 -21.69
CA CYS A 12 11.41 0.17 -20.47
C CYS A 12 9.90 0.45 -20.45
N PHE A 13 9.14 -0.33 -19.69
CA PHE A 13 7.76 0.01 -19.37
C PHE A 13 7.76 1.09 -18.29
N VAL A 14 7.81 2.36 -18.66
CA VAL A 14 7.35 3.43 -17.76
C VAL A 14 5.84 3.52 -17.94
N ALA A 15 5.06 2.67 -17.27
CA ALA A 15 3.61 2.92 -17.18
C ALA A 15 3.43 4.35 -16.68
N SER A 16 2.65 5.22 -17.36
CA SER A 16 2.01 6.46 -16.85
C SER A 16 1.05 7.03 -17.88
N ALA A 17 -0.24 6.96 -17.67
CA ALA A 17 -0.95 8.01 -16.97
C ALA A 17 -2.31 7.45 -16.55
N CYS A 18 -3.26 8.27 -16.14
CA CYS A 18 -4.30 8.04 -15.16
C CYS A 18 -3.82 8.18 -13.70
N PRO A 19 -4.48 9.02 -12.88
CA PRO A 19 -4.20 9.16 -11.46
C PRO A 19 -4.79 7.98 -10.64
N PHE A 20 -4.69 6.79 -11.19
CA PHE A 20 -5.35 5.60 -10.68
C PHE A 20 -4.33 4.53 -10.34
N VAL A 21 -4.60 3.83 -9.25
CA VAL A 21 -3.88 2.61 -8.91
C VAL A 21 -4.36 1.52 -9.84
N LYS A 22 -3.44 0.93 -10.59
CA LYS A 22 -3.70 -0.25 -11.43
C LYS A 22 -3.77 -1.48 -10.52
N SER A 23 -4.95 -2.08 -10.41
CA SER A 23 -5.21 -3.25 -9.57
C SER A 23 -5.01 -4.56 -10.34
N TYR A 24 -5.44 -4.56 -11.61
CA TYR A 24 -5.38 -5.71 -12.50
C TYR A 24 -5.33 -5.24 -13.97
N GLU A 25 -4.59 -5.93 -14.83
CA GLU A 25 -4.51 -5.66 -16.27
C GLU A 25 -4.06 -6.91 -17.03
N VAL A 26 -4.82 -7.33 -18.04
CA VAL A 26 -4.39 -8.35 -19.01
C VAL A 26 -4.69 -7.87 -20.42
N GLU A 27 -3.65 -7.78 -21.25
CA GLU A 27 -3.76 -7.30 -22.63
C GLU A 27 -4.15 -8.43 -23.61
N PRO A 28 -4.90 -8.12 -24.68
CA PRO A 28 -5.21 -9.08 -25.74
C PRO A 28 -3.99 -9.29 -26.66
N VAL A 29 -3.56 -10.55 -26.83
CA VAL A 29 -2.35 -10.87 -27.62
C VAL A 29 -2.64 -11.59 -28.93
N VAL A 30 -3.48 -12.65 -28.93
CA VAL A 30 -3.74 -13.48 -30.12
C VAL A 30 -5.24 -13.73 -30.39
N ALA A 31 -5.71 -13.52 -31.63
CA ALA A 31 -7.15 -13.52 -31.96
C ALA A 31 -7.95 -14.76 -31.51
N GLN A 32 -7.27 -15.90 -31.35
CA GLN A 32 -7.88 -17.20 -31.03
C GLN A 32 -8.38 -17.31 -29.58
N CYS A 33 -8.15 -16.32 -28.71
CA CYS A 33 -8.61 -16.35 -27.33
C CYS A 33 -9.99 -15.71 -27.09
N SER A 34 -10.85 -15.69 -28.12
CA SER A 34 -12.26 -15.31 -27.95
C SER A 34 -13.08 -16.49 -27.42
N GLY A 35 -13.86 -16.25 -26.38
CA GLY A 35 -14.72 -17.25 -25.73
C GLY A 35 -16.15 -16.77 -25.53
N TRP A 36 -17.00 -17.69 -25.05
CA TRP A 36 -18.38 -17.43 -24.71
C TRP A 36 -18.71 -17.99 -23.33
N GLY A 37 -19.31 -17.15 -22.48
CA GLY A 37 -19.91 -17.57 -21.21
C GLY A 37 -21.44 -17.49 -21.26
N SER A 38 -22.11 -18.35 -20.50
CA SER A 38 -23.55 -18.23 -20.22
C SER A 38 -23.77 -17.43 -18.93
N GLY A 39 -24.66 -16.44 -18.94
CA GLY A 39 -25.03 -15.67 -17.75
C GLY A 39 -24.04 -14.55 -17.40
N TYR A 40 -22.80 -14.88 -17.01
CA TYR A 40 -21.72 -13.91 -16.78
C TYR A 40 -20.34 -14.52 -17.05
N VAL A 41 -19.32 -13.67 -17.19
CA VAL A 41 -17.90 -14.05 -17.05
C VAL A 41 -17.29 -13.17 -15.97
N SER A 42 -16.32 -13.65 -15.21
CA SER A 42 -15.77 -12.87 -14.10
C SER A 42 -14.27 -13.00 -13.88
N GLN A 43 -13.72 -12.01 -13.18
CA GLN A 43 -12.35 -11.99 -12.68
C GLN A 43 -12.39 -11.67 -11.19
N VAL A 44 -11.71 -12.47 -10.36
CA VAL A 44 -11.50 -12.14 -8.94
C VAL A 44 -10.22 -11.33 -8.82
N VAL A 45 -10.28 -10.18 -8.16
CA VAL A 45 -9.15 -9.25 -7.96
C VAL A 45 -9.00 -8.95 -6.47
N THR A 46 -7.76 -8.88 -5.99
CA THR A 46 -7.47 -8.40 -4.63
C THR A 46 -7.43 -6.87 -4.65
N CYS A 47 -8.31 -6.22 -3.90
CA CYS A 47 -8.44 -4.78 -3.91
C CYS A 47 -7.23 -4.10 -3.26
N ASN A 48 -6.69 -3.09 -3.92
CA ASN A 48 -5.59 -2.24 -3.45
C ASN A 48 -5.96 -0.76 -3.60
N PHE A 49 -7.23 -0.42 -3.46
CA PHE A 49 -7.77 0.92 -3.65
C PHE A 49 -8.94 1.19 -2.71
N ASP A 50 -9.29 2.47 -2.50
CA ASP A 50 -10.41 2.87 -1.64
C ASP A 50 -11.72 3.03 -2.42
N SER A 51 -11.64 3.33 -3.73
CA SER A 51 -12.79 3.39 -4.62
C SER A 51 -12.46 2.97 -6.05
N LEU A 52 -13.42 2.40 -6.76
CA LEU A 52 -13.26 1.99 -8.15
C LEU A 52 -13.34 3.20 -9.09
N ALA A 53 -12.34 3.39 -9.95
CA ALA A 53 -12.32 4.47 -10.94
C ALA A 53 -13.09 4.05 -12.19
N TYR A 54 -12.55 3.06 -12.91
CA TYR A 54 -13.16 2.45 -14.07
C TYR A 54 -12.66 1.01 -14.22
N CYS A 55 -13.38 0.21 -15.01
CA CYS A 55 -12.96 -1.12 -15.43
C CYS A 55 -13.13 -1.24 -16.94
N GLU A 56 -12.28 -2.01 -17.60
CA GLU A 56 -12.38 -2.27 -19.04
C GLU A 56 -12.42 -3.77 -19.30
N LEU A 57 -13.25 -4.22 -20.24
CA LEU A 57 -13.27 -5.59 -20.75
C LEU A 57 -12.95 -5.57 -22.24
N PHE A 58 -12.00 -6.39 -22.68
CA PHE A 58 -11.76 -6.56 -24.10
C PHE A 58 -12.79 -7.52 -24.70
N ILE A 59 -13.58 -7.01 -25.64
CA ILE A 59 -14.60 -7.78 -26.37
C ILE A 59 -13.94 -8.52 -27.51
N GLY A 60 -14.20 -9.81 -27.67
CA GLY A 60 -13.65 -10.64 -28.75
C GLY A 60 -14.48 -10.59 -30.04
N ALA A 61 -14.56 -11.73 -30.72
CA ALA A 61 -15.06 -11.91 -32.09
C ALA A 61 -16.52 -11.53 -32.37
N SER A 62 -17.33 -11.21 -31.36
CA SER A 62 -18.67 -10.70 -31.62
C SER A 62 -19.18 -9.89 -30.45
N PRO A 63 -19.61 -8.63 -30.66
CA PRO A 63 -20.28 -7.86 -29.61
C PRO A 63 -21.69 -8.39 -29.33
N GLY A 64 -22.20 -9.39 -30.05
CA GLY A 64 -23.54 -9.97 -29.92
C GLY A 64 -24.69 -8.92 -29.88
N LYS A 65 -25.81 -9.28 -29.24
CA LYS A 65 -26.98 -8.38 -29.08
C LYS A 65 -27.07 -7.94 -27.62
N GLY A 66 -27.46 -6.69 -27.36
CA GLY A 66 -27.66 -6.17 -26.01
C GLY A 66 -26.48 -5.36 -25.45
N LYS A 67 -26.65 -4.87 -24.22
CA LYS A 67 -25.65 -4.07 -23.50
C LYS A 67 -24.96 -4.92 -22.44
N TYR A 68 -23.66 -4.69 -22.26
CA TYR A 68 -22.89 -5.24 -21.16
C TYR A 68 -23.14 -4.44 -19.89
N GLN A 69 -23.04 -5.08 -18.75
CA GLN A 69 -23.08 -4.42 -17.45
C GLN A 69 -22.09 -5.11 -16.52
N LEU A 70 -21.41 -4.35 -15.66
CA LEU A 70 -20.48 -4.90 -14.68
C LEU A 70 -21.11 -4.83 -13.29
N GLU A 71 -21.16 -5.98 -12.63
CA GLU A 71 -21.44 -6.08 -11.21
C GLU A 71 -20.17 -6.45 -10.45
N VAL A 72 -19.89 -5.77 -9.34
CA VAL A 72 -18.77 -6.11 -8.45
C VAL A 72 -19.33 -6.67 -7.17
N TRP A 73 -18.87 -7.86 -6.78
CA TRP A 73 -19.33 -8.60 -5.62
C TRP A 73 -18.19 -8.80 -4.64
N ASP A 74 -18.45 -8.58 -3.35
CA ASP A 74 -17.56 -9.01 -2.29
C ASP A 74 -17.51 -10.53 -2.29
N TYR A 75 -16.30 -11.07 -2.48
CA TYR A 75 -16.10 -12.50 -2.74
C TYR A 75 -16.46 -13.37 -1.54
N LEU A 76 -16.28 -12.84 -0.31
CA LEU A 76 -16.45 -13.63 0.91
C LEU A 76 -17.92 -13.71 1.35
N ASN A 77 -18.62 -12.58 1.34
CA ASN A 77 -20.02 -12.51 1.83
C ASN A 77 -21.05 -12.59 0.70
N GLY A 78 -20.64 -12.53 -0.57
CA GLY A 78 -21.53 -12.60 -1.72
C GLY A 78 -22.46 -11.38 -1.86
N GLN A 79 -22.09 -10.22 -1.33
CA GLN A 79 -22.85 -8.98 -1.47
C GLN A 79 -22.36 -8.18 -2.69
N ARG A 80 -23.27 -7.72 -3.54
CA ARG A 80 -22.93 -6.78 -4.62
C ARG A 80 -22.58 -5.43 -4.01
N VAL A 81 -21.39 -4.92 -4.30
CA VAL A 81 -20.88 -3.63 -3.79
C VAL A 81 -20.95 -2.52 -4.82
N ALA A 82 -20.86 -2.83 -6.11
CA ALA A 82 -20.97 -1.84 -7.18
C ALA A 82 -21.68 -2.40 -8.42
N LEU A 83 -22.34 -1.51 -9.16
CA LEU A 83 -23.00 -1.80 -10.43
C LEU A 83 -22.72 -0.66 -11.41
N SER A 84 -22.29 -0.98 -12.63
CA SER A 84 -22.10 0.02 -13.70
C SER A 84 -23.42 0.34 -14.42
N GLU A 85 -23.46 1.45 -15.13
CA GLU A 85 -24.45 1.64 -16.19
C GLU A 85 -24.25 0.61 -17.34
N PRO A 86 -25.31 0.20 -18.05
CA PRO A 86 -25.17 -0.70 -19.21
C PRO A 86 -24.49 -0.03 -20.41
N VAL A 87 -23.47 -0.68 -20.97
CA VAL A 87 -22.64 -0.18 -22.07
C VAL A 87 -22.82 -1.04 -23.33
N ALA A 88 -23.06 -0.42 -24.48
CA ALA A 88 -23.15 -1.13 -25.75
C ALA A 88 -21.76 -1.32 -26.37
N ALA A 89 -21.45 -2.55 -26.77
CA ALA A 89 -20.27 -2.86 -27.57
C ALA A 89 -20.54 -2.47 -29.04
N SER A 90 -19.76 -1.53 -29.58
CA SER A 90 -20.00 -0.96 -30.92
C SER A 90 -19.24 -1.68 -32.04
N ARG A 91 -18.24 -2.51 -31.70
CA ARG A 91 -17.43 -3.31 -32.63
C ARG A 91 -16.91 -4.58 -31.98
N GLU A 92 -16.25 -5.44 -32.74
CA GLU A 92 -15.47 -6.59 -32.25
C GLU A 92 -14.03 -6.17 -31.90
N TYR A 93 -13.32 -6.96 -31.08
CA TYR A 93 -11.90 -6.76 -30.72
C TYR A 93 -11.58 -5.33 -30.23
N HIS A 94 -12.31 -4.86 -29.22
CA HIS A 94 -12.10 -3.54 -28.64
C HIS A 94 -12.30 -3.53 -27.11
N TRP A 95 -11.68 -2.56 -26.45
CA TRP A 95 -11.91 -2.25 -25.05
C TRP A 95 -13.28 -1.61 -24.83
N LEU A 96 -14.09 -2.23 -23.99
CA LEU A 96 -15.35 -1.70 -23.49
C LEU A 96 -15.14 -1.18 -22.07
N GLN A 97 -15.32 0.13 -21.87
CA GLN A 97 -15.09 0.78 -20.57
C GLN A 97 -16.39 0.90 -19.77
N PHE A 98 -16.34 0.48 -18.51
CA PHE A 98 -17.36 0.58 -17.48
C PHE A 98 -16.96 1.65 -16.45
N LYS A 99 -17.90 2.56 -16.17
CA LYS A 99 -17.76 3.67 -15.23
C LYS A 99 -19.13 4.03 -14.65
N GLN A 100 -19.19 5.04 -13.78
CA GLN A 100 -20.40 5.54 -13.14
C GLN A 100 -21.11 4.45 -12.31
N TRP A 101 -20.66 4.32 -11.07
CA TRP A 101 -21.02 3.22 -10.20
C TRP A 101 -22.22 3.56 -9.33
N GLN A 102 -23.25 2.72 -9.37
CA GLN A 102 -24.22 2.63 -8.27
C GLN A 102 -23.57 1.77 -7.18
N SER A 103 -22.90 2.44 -6.23
CA SER A 103 -22.26 1.77 -5.10
C SER A 103 -23.25 1.56 -3.96
N THR A 104 -23.16 0.40 -3.33
CA THR A 104 -23.92 0.07 -2.11
C THR A 104 -23.01 -0.30 -0.93
N GLY A 105 -21.69 -0.24 -1.12
CA GLY A 105 -20.69 -0.59 -0.10
C GLY A 105 -19.36 0.14 -0.26
N ILE A 106 -18.43 -0.14 0.66
CA ILE A 106 -17.06 0.41 0.71
C ILE A 106 -16.09 -0.68 0.24
N PHE A 107 -15.09 -0.31 -0.57
CA PHE A 107 -14.00 -1.21 -0.94
C PHE A 107 -13.00 -1.30 0.21
N VAL A 108 -12.60 -2.51 0.56
CA VAL A 108 -11.65 -2.79 1.63
C VAL A 108 -10.36 -3.33 1.01
N LYS A 109 -9.24 -2.64 1.26
CA LYS A 109 -7.92 -3.07 0.78
C LYS A 109 -7.58 -4.46 1.33
N GLY A 110 -6.96 -5.27 0.49
CA GLY A 110 -6.68 -6.68 0.76
C GLY A 110 -7.88 -7.61 0.56
N ARG A 111 -9.12 -7.11 0.55
CA ARG A 111 -10.29 -7.98 0.28
C ARG A 111 -10.37 -8.36 -1.19
N LYS A 112 -10.87 -9.57 -1.46
CA LYS A 112 -11.16 -10.05 -2.82
C LYS A 112 -12.54 -9.60 -3.28
N TYR A 113 -12.61 -9.15 -4.53
CA TYR A 113 -13.86 -8.80 -5.19
C TYR A 113 -13.95 -9.51 -6.54
N GLU A 114 -15.13 -10.01 -6.85
CA GLU A 114 -15.43 -10.63 -8.13
C GLU A 114 -16.10 -9.63 -9.07
N PHE A 115 -15.47 -9.39 -10.21
CA PHE A 115 -15.93 -8.49 -11.27
C PHE A 115 -16.71 -9.30 -12.29
N ARG A 116 -18.04 -9.34 -12.16
CA ARG A 116 -18.95 -10.10 -13.03
C ARG A 116 -19.45 -9.25 -14.18
N PHE A 117 -18.98 -9.55 -15.38
CA PHE A 117 -19.46 -8.96 -16.61
C PHE A 117 -20.69 -9.73 -17.09
N LYS A 118 -21.82 -9.03 -17.16
CA LYS A 118 -23.13 -9.53 -17.56
C LYS A 118 -23.59 -8.91 -18.86
N ARG A 119 -24.61 -9.51 -19.44
CA ARG A 119 -25.37 -8.94 -20.55
C ARG A 119 -26.86 -8.85 -20.17
N GLY A 120 -27.53 -7.76 -20.54
CA GLY A 120 -28.91 -7.48 -20.13
C GLY A 120 -29.99 -8.35 -20.79
N SER A 121 -29.64 -9.49 -21.38
CA SER A 121 -30.51 -10.48 -22.02
C SER A 121 -29.99 -11.89 -21.69
N ASP A 122 -30.76 -12.94 -22.01
CA ASP A 122 -30.30 -14.34 -21.92
C ASP A 122 -29.21 -14.69 -22.98
N ASP A 123 -28.68 -13.68 -23.69
CA ASP A 123 -27.64 -13.87 -24.69
C ASP A 123 -26.30 -14.24 -24.02
N SER A 124 -25.54 -15.10 -24.70
CA SER A 124 -24.17 -15.43 -24.30
C SER A 124 -23.26 -14.21 -24.32
N ILE A 125 -22.27 -14.21 -23.42
CA ILE A 125 -21.30 -13.12 -23.28
C ILE A 125 -20.05 -13.48 -24.03
N ASN A 126 -19.73 -12.66 -25.02
CA ASN A 126 -18.43 -12.75 -25.67
C ASN A 126 -17.38 -12.05 -24.81
N CYS A 127 -16.29 -12.75 -24.54
CA CYS A 127 -15.15 -12.25 -23.82
C CYS A 127 -13.86 -12.67 -24.51
N TYR A 128 -12.79 -11.96 -24.18
CA TYR A 128 -11.45 -12.33 -24.55
C TYR A 128 -10.68 -12.77 -23.30
N TYR A 129 -9.90 -13.84 -23.42
CA TYR A 129 -9.11 -14.39 -22.31
C TYR A 129 -7.66 -14.62 -22.75
N HIS A 130 -6.81 -15.10 -21.86
CA HIS A 130 -5.46 -15.55 -22.19
C HIS A 130 -5.18 -16.90 -21.52
N ASP A 131 -4.80 -17.93 -22.29
CA ASP A 131 -4.54 -19.32 -21.83
C ASP A 131 -3.14 -19.49 -21.20
N GLY A 132 -2.67 -18.48 -20.46
CA GLY A 132 -1.36 -18.51 -19.84
C GLY A 132 -1.26 -17.40 -18.83
N ASN A 133 -1.16 -17.77 -17.56
CA ASN A 133 -1.19 -16.84 -16.45
C ASN A 133 0.07 -15.93 -16.46
N PRO A 134 -0.05 -14.63 -16.81
CA PRO A 134 1.07 -13.68 -16.69
C PRO A 134 1.32 -13.24 -15.23
N TYR A 135 0.39 -13.56 -14.33
CA TYR A 135 0.31 -13.13 -12.94
C TYR A 135 0.11 -14.31 -11.98
N PRO A 136 1.04 -15.28 -11.88
CA PRO A 136 0.82 -16.52 -11.11
C PRO A 136 0.31 -16.22 -9.70
N LYS A 137 -1.00 -16.41 -9.49
CA LYS A 137 -1.77 -16.29 -8.23
C LYS A 137 -1.63 -14.99 -7.42
N LYS A 138 -0.96 -13.95 -7.91
CA LYS A 138 -0.62 -12.75 -7.11
C LYS A 138 -1.61 -11.58 -7.27
N TYR A 139 -2.34 -11.49 -8.40
CA TYR A 139 -3.20 -10.33 -8.74
C TYR A 139 -4.67 -10.69 -9.02
N GLY A 140 -4.98 -11.96 -9.28
CA GLY A 140 -6.34 -12.43 -9.53
C GLY A 140 -6.36 -13.84 -10.14
N TRP A 141 -7.56 -14.38 -10.33
CA TRP A 141 -7.83 -15.54 -11.20
C TRP A 141 -9.29 -15.51 -11.68
N MET A 142 -9.58 -16.19 -12.78
CA MET A 142 -10.92 -16.33 -13.36
C MET A 142 -11.73 -17.44 -12.67
N GLU A 143 -13.02 -17.22 -12.43
CA GLU A 143 -13.97 -18.26 -12.05
C GLU A 143 -14.92 -18.50 -13.23
N VAL A 144 -14.95 -19.72 -13.75
CA VAL A 144 -15.91 -20.15 -14.78
C VAL A 144 -16.80 -21.19 -14.13
N ASP A 145 -18.11 -21.08 -14.33
CA ASP A 145 -19.18 -21.89 -13.73
C ASP A 145 -19.18 -23.36 -14.21
N SER A 146 -18.03 -24.04 -14.14
CA SER A 146 -17.86 -25.46 -14.43
C SER A 146 -16.58 -25.98 -13.76
N ASP A 147 -16.67 -27.14 -13.11
CA ASP A 147 -15.66 -27.85 -12.30
C ASP A 147 -14.32 -28.23 -12.99
N SER A 148 -13.83 -27.46 -13.96
CA SER A 148 -12.52 -27.68 -14.56
C SER A 148 -11.95 -26.41 -15.23
N GLU A 149 -10.78 -25.98 -14.72
CA GLU A 149 -9.68 -25.21 -15.35
C GLU A 149 -9.38 -23.80 -14.80
N PRO A 150 -8.44 -23.67 -13.84
CA PRO A 150 -7.93 -22.40 -13.28
C PRO A 150 -6.80 -21.73 -14.10
N GLU A 151 -6.77 -21.86 -15.43
CA GLU A 151 -5.61 -21.47 -16.26
C GLU A 151 -5.78 -20.22 -17.14
N LYS A 152 -6.96 -19.58 -17.16
CA LYS A 152 -7.22 -18.43 -18.03
C LYS A 152 -7.52 -17.15 -17.25
N ASP A 153 -7.09 -16.03 -17.79
CA ASP A 153 -7.33 -14.70 -17.24
C ASP A 153 -8.15 -13.88 -18.24
N LEU A 154 -9.18 -13.17 -17.77
CA LEU A 154 -9.92 -12.24 -18.63
C LEU A 154 -9.00 -11.10 -19.06
N ALA A 155 -9.05 -10.75 -20.35
CA ALA A 155 -8.44 -9.53 -20.85
C ALA A 155 -9.27 -8.33 -20.37
N CYS A 156 -9.05 -7.95 -19.12
CA CYS A 156 -9.71 -6.84 -18.46
C CYS A 156 -8.69 -5.96 -17.74
N ARG A 157 -9.09 -4.72 -17.45
CA ARG A 157 -8.32 -3.77 -16.66
C ARG A 157 -9.15 -3.21 -15.52
N VAL A 158 -8.56 -3.12 -14.33
CA VAL A 158 -9.22 -2.60 -13.13
C VAL A 158 -8.38 -1.49 -12.54
N TYR A 159 -8.95 -0.28 -12.50
CA TYR A 159 -8.30 0.92 -12.00
C TYR A 159 -9.06 1.49 -10.81
N GLY A 160 -8.36 1.75 -9.72
CA GLY A 160 -8.89 2.29 -8.48
C GLY A 160 -8.31 3.65 -8.11
N ARG A 161 -8.86 4.27 -7.07
CA ARG A 161 -8.38 5.50 -6.47
C ARG A 161 -8.06 5.26 -5.01
N MET A 162 -6.92 5.76 -4.56
CA MET A 162 -6.66 5.94 -3.13
C MET A 162 -7.40 7.16 -2.61
N ASN A 163 -7.77 7.11 -1.34
CA ASN A 163 -8.13 8.29 -0.58
C ASN A 163 -6.90 9.19 -0.42
N THR A 164 -7.15 10.47 -0.18
CA THR A 164 -6.09 11.38 0.22
C THR A 164 -5.51 10.94 1.55
N VAL A 165 -4.23 11.18 1.77
CA VAL A 165 -3.59 11.03 3.07
C VAL A 165 -4.30 11.95 4.05
N ASP A 166 -4.92 11.37 5.08
CA ASP A 166 -5.52 12.12 6.17
C ASP A 166 -4.46 12.62 7.16
N SER A 167 -4.81 13.60 7.99
CA SER A 167 -3.87 14.17 8.95
C SER A 167 -3.50 13.20 10.07
N THR A 168 -4.33 12.22 10.42
CA THR A 168 -4.07 11.28 11.52
C THR A 168 -3.17 10.11 11.11
N TYR A 169 -2.83 10.01 9.82
CA TYR A 169 -1.87 9.04 9.30
C TYR A 169 -0.49 9.12 9.98
N TRP A 170 -0.03 10.33 10.28
CA TRP A 170 1.30 10.61 10.79
C TRP A 170 1.27 10.86 12.29
N GLY A 171 1.59 9.82 13.05
CA GLY A 171 1.66 9.88 14.50
C GLY A 171 3.07 9.82 15.07
N VAL A 172 3.15 9.96 16.39
CA VAL A 172 4.40 9.82 17.16
C VAL A 172 4.17 9.08 18.47
N ASN A 173 5.23 8.50 19.02
CA ASN A 173 5.29 8.22 20.46
C ASN A 173 5.71 9.53 21.16
N PRO A 174 4.89 10.08 22.09
CA PRO A 174 5.06 11.44 22.60
C PRO A 174 6.26 11.58 23.54
N GLY A 175 6.62 10.50 24.25
CA GLY A 175 7.69 10.49 25.24
C GLY A 175 7.32 11.26 26.51
N PHE A 176 6.16 11.01 27.10
CA PHE A 176 5.75 11.66 28.36
C PHE A 176 6.14 10.84 29.58
N ASN A 177 6.28 11.53 30.71
CA ASN A 177 6.17 10.95 32.05
C ASN A 177 4.93 11.51 32.76
N ASP A 178 4.38 10.74 33.70
CA ASP A 178 3.23 11.17 34.54
C ASP A 178 3.49 12.45 35.36
N TRP A 179 4.76 12.83 35.54
CA TRP A 179 5.19 13.97 36.34
C TRP A 179 5.79 15.10 35.50
N ASP A 180 5.64 15.07 34.17
CA ASP A 180 6.06 16.19 33.32
C ASP A 180 5.24 17.45 33.66
N SER A 181 5.90 18.61 33.74
CA SER A 181 5.24 19.85 34.16
C SER A 181 4.29 20.41 33.07
N PRO A 182 3.25 21.18 33.44
CA PRO A 182 2.39 21.85 32.47
C PRO A 182 3.16 22.67 31.44
N GLU A 183 4.24 23.35 31.83
CA GLU A 183 5.07 24.12 30.89
C GLU A 183 5.79 23.22 29.89
N PHE A 184 6.25 22.04 30.33
CA PHE A 184 6.88 21.05 29.45
C PHE A 184 5.87 20.48 28.45
N LEU A 185 4.65 20.20 28.89
CA LEU A 185 3.59 19.65 28.04
C LEU A 185 3.05 20.69 27.05
N LEU A 186 2.87 21.95 27.46
CA LEU A 186 2.53 23.05 26.54
C LEU A 186 3.63 23.27 25.48
N LYS A 187 4.89 23.07 25.86
CA LYS A 187 6.00 23.11 24.89
C LYS A 187 5.92 21.95 23.89
N TRP A 188 5.53 20.76 24.35
CA TRP A 188 5.26 19.63 23.46
C TRP A 188 4.13 19.96 22.48
N VAL A 189 3.00 20.51 22.95
CA VAL A 189 1.85 20.90 22.11
C VAL A 189 2.28 21.82 20.98
N ALA A 190 2.96 22.93 21.32
CA ALA A 190 3.40 23.90 20.31
C ALA A 190 4.36 23.29 19.26
N LEU A 191 5.20 22.34 19.68
CA LEU A 191 6.11 21.64 18.77
C LEU A 191 5.39 20.59 17.92
N ALA A 192 4.42 19.88 18.48
CA ALA A 192 3.61 18.87 17.79
C ALA A 192 2.74 19.52 16.71
N GLU A 193 2.08 20.64 17.03
CA GLU A 193 1.36 21.49 16.08
C GLU A 193 2.28 21.99 14.96
N THR A 194 3.48 22.48 15.34
CA THR A 194 4.47 22.95 14.36
C THR A 194 4.94 21.85 13.41
N ALA A 195 5.07 20.62 13.92
CA ALA A 195 5.47 19.45 13.14
C ALA A 195 4.31 18.85 12.32
N GLY A 196 3.06 19.17 12.65
CA GLY A 196 1.89 18.58 12.01
C GLY A 196 1.63 17.14 12.45
N VAL A 197 1.87 16.83 13.74
CA VAL A 197 1.51 15.53 14.33
C VAL A 197 -0.02 15.42 14.33
N GLY A 198 -0.56 14.30 13.82
CA GLY A 198 -2.00 14.05 13.83
C GLY A 198 -2.47 12.99 14.80
N MET A 199 -1.54 12.18 15.33
CA MET A 199 -1.85 11.12 16.29
C MET A 199 -0.70 10.94 17.29
N ALA A 200 -1.02 10.55 18.53
CA ALA A 200 0.00 10.12 19.47
C ALA A 200 -0.37 8.80 20.15
N ARG A 201 0.61 7.90 20.25
CA ARG A 201 0.49 6.62 20.95
C ARG A 201 0.80 6.82 22.43
N CYS A 202 -0.18 6.63 23.30
CA CYS A 202 -0.09 6.87 24.73
C CYS A 202 -0.08 5.56 25.52
N PRO A 203 1.06 5.17 26.14
CA PRO A 203 1.12 4.04 27.07
C PRO A 203 0.27 4.29 28.32
N ILE A 204 -0.53 3.30 28.71
CA ILE A 204 -1.33 3.29 29.94
C ILE A 204 -0.98 2.02 30.72
N PRO A 205 0.21 2.00 31.38
CA PRO A 205 0.69 0.81 32.07
C PRO A 205 -0.08 0.56 33.35
N TRP A 206 -0.70 -0.63 33.48
CA TRP A 206 -1.51 -1.01 34.65
C TRP A 206 -0.69 -0.97 35.94
N THR A 207 0.58 -1.37 35.90
CA THR A 207 1.51 -1.33 37.05
C THR A 207 1.47 0.00 37.79
N TRP A 208 1.29 1.11 37.07
CA TRP A 208 1.31 2.46 37.65
C TRP A 208 -0.09 2.96 37.99
N ARG A 209 -1.15 2.39 37.39
CA ARG A 209 -2.55 2.78 37.68
C ARG A 209 -3.07 2.13 38.96
N GLN A 210 -2.54 0.96 39.30
CA GLN A 210 -2.94 0.20 40.49
C GLN A 210 -1.75 -0.62 41.07
N PRO A 211 -0.75 0.05 41.66
CA PRO A 211 0.49 -0.58 42.08
C PRO A 211 0.34 -1.62 43.21
N ASP A 212 -0.70 -1.50 44.04
CA ASP A 212 -1.02 -2.45 45.10
C ASP A 212 -2.50 -2.85 45.13
N SER A 213 -2.81 -3.97 45.79
CA SER A 213 -4.16 -4.52 45.87
C SER A 213 -5.08 -3.80 46.87
N SER A 214 -4.54 -2.86 47.65
CA SER A 214 -5.31 -2.06 48.62
C SER A 214 -5.87 -0.78 48.02
N ALA A 215 -5.32 -0.33 46.88
CA ALA A 215 -5.86 0.74 46.07
C ALA A 215 -7.29 0.38 45.61
N GLN A 216 -8.28 1.07 46.20
CA GLN A 216 -9.70 0.90 45.89
C GLN A 216 -10.09 1.50 44.52
N LEU A 217 -9.26 2.38 43.96
CA LEU A 217 -9.48 3.08 42.71
C LEU A 217 -8.21 3.07 41.85
N PHE A 218 -8.39 3.13 40.53
CA PHE A 218 -7.30 3.32 39.58
C PHE A 218 -6.88 4.80 39.56
N ASP A 219 -5.58 5.07 39.59
CA ASP A 219 -5.03 6.40 39.43
C ASP A 219 -4.77 6.68 37.94
N PHE A 220 -5.59 7.53 37.32
CA PHE A 220 -5.43 7.96 35.93
C PHE A 220 -4.80 9.35 35.77
N THR A 221 -4.26 9.94 36.85
CA THR A 221 -3.77 11.33 36.82
C THR A 221 -2.76 11.61 35.69
N GLY A 222 -1.74 10.76 35.55
CA GLY A 222 -0.75 10.88 34.48
C GLY A 222 -1.33 10.73 33.06
N PRO A 223 -2.06 9.63 32.78
CA PRO A 223 -2.79 9.46 31.53
C PRO A 223 -3.81 10.58 31.20
N ASP A 224 -4.48 11.14 32.20
CA ASP A 224 -5.41 12.27 32.02
C ASP A 224 -4.68 13.52 31.55
N ILE A 225 -3.55 13.83 32.19
CA ILE A 225 -2.67 14.92 31.78
C ILE A 225 -2.18 14.69 30.34
N ALA A 226 -1.65 13.49 30.04
CA ALA A 226 -1.19 13.17 28.69
C ALA A 226 -2.31 13.34 27.64
N HIS A 227 -3.51 12.85 27.96
CA HIS A 227 -4.69 12.96 27.11
C HIS A 227 -5.12 14.40 26.88
N GLU A 228 -5.22 15.23 27.93
CA GLU A 228 -5.58 16.65 27.83
C GLU A 228 -4.66 17.40 26.85
N TYR A 229 -3.36 17.17 26.92
CA TYR A 229 -2.41 17.86 26.04
C TYR A 229 -2.37 17.28 24.62
N ILE A 230 -2.54 15.97 24.44
CA ILE A 230 -2.57 15.36 23.10
C ILE A 230 -3.88 15.67 22.38
N HIS A 231 -5.01 15.34 23.01
CA HIS A 231 -6.32 15.41 22.40
C HIS A 231 -6.90 16.82 22.46
N ASP A 232 -7.04 17.41 23.65
CA ASP A 232 -7.77 18.67 23.81
C ASP A 232 -6.94 19.87 23.37
N SER A 233 -5.63 19.86 23.65
CA SER A 233 -4.75 20.98 23.32
C SER A 233 -4.15 20.88 21.91
N ALA A 234 -3.55 19.74 21.55
CA ALA A 234 -2.89 19.56 20.25
C ALA A 234 -3.81 19.01 19.15
N CYS A 235 -5.08 18.70 19.45
CA CYS A 235 -6.07 18.16 18.51
C CYS A 235 -5.59 16.88 17.80
N CYS A 236 -4.76 16.08 18.46
CA CYS A 236 -4.26 14.81 17.95
C CYS A 236 -5.19 13.66 18.33
N GLU A 237 -5.30 12.66 17.45
CA GLU A 237 -5.92 11.40 17.80
C GLU A 237 -5.07 10.66 18.85
N VAL A 238 -5.73 9.98 19.81
CA VAL A 238 -5.05 9.21 20.85
C VAL A 238 -5.19 7.72 20.55
N LEU A 239 -4.05 7.04 20.39
CA LEU A 239 -3.96 5.59 20.43
C LEU A 239 -3.60 5.16 21.85
N GLY A 240 -4.56 4.60 22.59
CA GLY A 240 -4.32 4.12 23.96
C GLY A 240 -3.68 2.73 23.95
N ASN A 241 -2.58 2.54 24.67
CA ASN A 241 -1.93 1.23 24.81
C ASN A 241 -2.14 0.68 26.24
N LEU A 242 -2.89 -0.43 26.37
CA LEU A 242 -3.07 -1.11 27.66
C LEU A 242 -1.96 -2.15 27.85
N SER A 243 -1.09 -1.96 28.82
CA SER A 243 0.09 -2.81 29.01
C SER A 243 0.52 -2.96 30.47
N LEU A 244 1.52 -3.82 30.68
CA LEU A 244 2.17 -4.10 31.96
C LEU A 244 1.25 -4.71 33.03
N CYS A 245 1.87 -5.31 34.05
CA CYS A 245 1.18 -6.09 35.07
C CYS A 245 1.67 -5.72 36.48
N PRO A 246 0.81 -5.17 37.37
CA PRO A 246 1.19 -4.87 38.73
C PRO A 246 1.67 -6.12 39.50
N LYS A 247 2.57 -5.91 40.45
CA LYS A 247 3.19 -7.00 41.23
C LYS A 247 2.17 -7.95 41.88
N TRP A 248 1.07 -7.43 42.40
CA TRP A 248 0.09 -8.22 43.17
C TRP A 248 -0.80 -9.12 42.29
N VAL A 249 -0.91 -8.84 40.99
CA VAL A 249 -1.60 -9.68 39.99
C VAL A 249 -0.66 -10.47 39.09
N SER A 250 0.64 -10.15 39.10
CA SER A 250 1.66 -10.82 38.31
C SER A 250 1.69 -12.33 38.60
N THR A 251 1.73 -13.14 37.55
CA THR A 251 2.00 -14.59 37.66
C THR A 251 3.46 -14.89 37.97
N ARG A 252 4.29 -13.88 38.18
CA ARG A 252 5.70 -14.00 38.55
C ARG A 252 6.04 -13.37 39.90
N VAL A 253 5.06 -13.05 40.74
CA VAL A 253 5.24 -12.37 42.04
C VAL A 253 6.26 -13.05 42.99
N ASP A 254 6.46 -14.35 42.82
CA ASP A 254 7.26 -15.26 43.65
C ASP A 254 8.35 -16.00 42.85
N SER A 255 8.73 -15.51 41.67
CA SER A 255 9.74 -16.18 40.84
C SER A 255 11.11 -16.15 41.53
N VAL A 256 11.85 -17.26 41.48
CA VAL A 256 13.20 -17.36 42.08
C VAL A 256 14.24 -17.59 40.99
N VAL A 257 15.26 -16.73 40.94
CA VAL A 257 16.45 -16.89 40.07
C VAL A 257 17.67 -16.99 40.97
N GLY A 258 18.24 -18.19 41.10
CA GLY A 258 19.27 -18.47 42.10
C GLY A 258 18.71 -18.35 43.53
N ASN A 259 19.20 -17.39 44.32
CA ASN A 259 18.71 -17.08 45.67
C ASN A 259 17.91 -15.76 45.73
N ILE A 260 17.56 -15.16 44.59
CA ILE A 260 16.88 -13.86 44.52
C ILE A 260 15.43 -14.07 44.11
N MET A 261 14.51 -13.55 44.92
CA MET A 261 13.09 -13.47 44.59
C MET A 261 12.85 -12.26 43.67
N TYR A 262 12.22 -12.48 42.54
CA TYR A 262 12.04 -11.50 41.46
C TYR A 262 10.58 -11.48 41.01
N TRP A 263 10.05 -10.29 40.72
CA TRP A 263 8.75 -10.09 40.10
C TRP A 263 8.92 -9.42 38.74
N SER A 264 7.94 -9.59 37.83
CA SER A 264 7.97 -8.91 36.53
C SER A 264 6.62 -8.34 36.17
N GLU A 265 6.65 -7.12 35.63
CA GLU A 265 5.50 -6.48 34.99
C GLU A 265 5.26 -6.97 33.56
N ASN A 266 6.25 -7.61 32.95
CA ASN A 266 6.19 -8.10 31.59
C ASN A 266 5.65 -9.54 31.54
N CYS A 267 4.50 -9.83 32.14
CA CYS A 267 3.92 -11.17 32.11
C CYS A 267 2.39 -11.14 32.15
N ALA A 268 1.76 -12.26 31.81
CA ALA A 268 0.32 -12.40 31.93
C ALA A 268 -0.13 -12.24 33.40
N PRO A 269 -1.24 -11.51 33.67
CA PRO A 269 -1.82 -11.42 35.01
C PRO A 269 -2.49 -12.75 35.38
N ARG A 270 -2.58 -13.04 36.68
CA ARG A 270 -3.34 -14.18 37.23
C ARG A 270 -4.85 -13.96 37.01
N ASN A 271 -5.63 -15.03 37.08
CA ASN A 271 -7.09 -15.04 36.91
C ASN A 271 -7.60 -14.60 35.52
N LEU A 272 -6.76 -14.67 34.50
CA LEU A 272 -7.10 -14.27 33.13
C LEU A 272 -8.16 -15.19 32.47
N PHE A 273 -8.36 -16.39 33.02
CA PHE A 273 -9.36 -17.36 32.57
C PHE A 273 -10.65 -17.36 33.40
N GLU A 274 -10.74 -16.54 34.45
CA GLU A 274 -12.03 -16.29 35.12
C GLU A 274 -13.04 -15.67 34.15
N ASP A 275 -14.32 -15.77 34.48
CA ASP A 275 -15.40 -15.15 33.71
C ASP A 275 -15.16 -13.63 33.57
N ILE A 276 -15.53 -13.06 32.42
CA ILE A 276 -15.19 -11.67 32.07
C ILE A 276 -15.85 -10.68 33.06
N ASP A 277 -17.07 -10.97 33.47
CA ASP A 277 -17.87 -10.19 34.44
C ASP A 277 -17.51 -10.48 35.89
N SER A 278 -16.62 -11.44 36.16
CA SER A 278 -16.12 -11.72 37.50
C SER A 278 -15.22 -10.60 38.01
N ASP A 279 -15.44 -10.18 39.26
CA ASP A 279 -14.54 -9.28 40.00
C ASP A 279 -13.14 -9.89 40.17
N SER A 280 -13.01 -11.21 40.03
CA SER A 280 -11.73 -11.92 40.10
C SER A 280 -10.94 -11.86 38.80
N ASN A 281 -11.56 -11.47 37.67
CA ASN A 281 -10.84 -11.23 36.41
C ASN A 281 -10.22 -9.83 36.41
N TYR A 282 -9.04 -9.72 37.02
CA TYR A 282 -8.40 -8.43 37.26
C TYR A 282 -8.06 -7.65 35.98
N TRP A 283 -7.71 -8.34 34.89
CA TRP A 283 -7.44 -7.70 33.60
C TRP A 283 -8.72 -7.13 32.97
N ALA A 284 -9.85 -7.83 33.10
CA ALA A 284 -11.15 -7.29 32.68
C ALA A 284 -11.48 -6.02 33.46
N ARG A 285 -11.36 -6.04 34.80
CA ARG A 285 -11.65 -4.87 35.65
C ARG A 285 -10.78 -3.66 35.30
N PHE A 286 -9.48 -3.86 35.05
CA PHE A 286 -8.60 -2.79 34.58
C PHE A 286 -9.02 -2.24 33.21
N SER A 287 -9.23 -3.12 32.23
CA SER A 287 -9.63 -2.74 30.87
C SER A 287 -10.95 -1.95 30.89
N GLU A 288 -11.96 -2.41 31.64
CA GLU A 288 -13.23 -1.72 31.78
C GLU A 288 -13.08 -0.36 32.46
N ALA A 289 -12.30 -0.28 33.55
CA ALA A 289 -12.09 0.97 34.26
C ALA A 289 -11.41 2.03 33.37
N THR A 290 -10.38 1.64 32.63
CA THR A 290 -9.68 2.55 31.69
C THR A 290 -10.60 3.04 30.59
N VAL A 291 -11.34 2.15 29.93
CA VAL A 291 -12.20 2.51 28.80
C VAL A 291 -13.40 3.35 29.26
N LYS A 292 -13.94 3.03 30.43
CA LYS A 292 -15.01 3.82 31.05
C LYS A 292 -14.54 5.21 31.46
N HIS A 293 -13.30 5.32 31.95
CA HIS A 293 -12.71 6.59 32.36
C HIS A 293 -12.51 7.55 31.18
N PHE A 294 -11.88 7.08 30.10
CA PHE A 294 -11.62 7.91 28.93
C PHE A 294 -12.85 8.15 28.05
N GLY A 295 -13.89 7.31 28.17
CA GLY A 295 -15.14 7.50 27.44
C GLY A 295 -14.92 7.73 25.95
N ASN A 296 -15.73 8.58 25.33
CA ASN A 296 -15.69 8.84 23.88
C ASN A 296 -14.45 9.63 23.41
N ASN A 297 -13.45 9.87 24.26
CA ASN A 297 -12.27 10.64 23.88
C ASN A 297 -11.12 9.76 23.32
N VAL A 298 -11.18 8.43 23.51
CA VAL A 298 -10.21 7.48 22.97
C VAL A 298 -10.94 6.33 22.32
N HIS A 299 -10.80 6.16 21.00
CA HIS A 299 -11.49 5.13 20.23
C HIS A 299 -10.63 3.91 19.91
N THR A 300 -9.30 4.07 19.80
CA THR A 300 -8.41 2.99 19.40
C THR A 300 -7.56 2.52 20.58
N TRP A 301 -7.60 1.21 20.84
CA TRP A 301 -6.94 0.56 21.95
C TRP A 301 -6.00 -0.55 21.46
N GLU A 302 -4.70 -0.40 21.68
CA GLU A 302 -3.70 -1.43 21.43
C GLU A 302 -3.47 -2.26 22.70
N ILE A 303 -3.47 -3.59 22.53
CA ILE A 303 -3.32 -4.51 23.66
C ILE A 303 -1.87 -5.01 23.76
N TRP A 304 -1.22 -4.64 24.86
CA TRP A 304 0.16 -4.97 25.22
C TRP A 304 1.22 -4.32 24.32
N ASN A 305 2.49 -4.61 24.58
CA ASN A 305 3.64 -4.17 23.79
C ASN A 305 4.58 -5.35 23.51
N GLU A 306 4.92 -5.61 22.24
CA GLU A 306 5.90 -6.62 21.81
C GLU A 306 5.77 -8.01 22.48
N PRO A 307 4.58 -8.64 22.47
CA PRO A 307 4.35 -9.93 23.12
C PRO A 307 5.13 -11.09 22.49
N ASN A 308 5.64 -10.90 21.28
CA ASN A 308 6.51 -11.84 20.60
C ASN A 308 7.99 -11.75 21.04
N ASP A 309 8.38 -10.69 21.76
CA ASP A 309 9.64 -10.62 22.50
C ASP A 309 9.51 -11.34 23.85
N ASN A 310 9.62 -12.67 23.79
CA ASN A 310 9.29 -13.57 24.89
C ASN A 310 10.45 -14.44 25.40
N CYS A 311 11.69 -14.14 24.95
CA CYS A 311 12.95 -14.75 25.39
C CYS A 311 12.86 -16.25 25.72
N THR A 312 12.77 -17.10 24.69
CA THR A 312 12.58 -18.55 24.88
C THR A 312 13.82 -19.33 25.34
N THR A 313 15.02 -18.73 25.33
CA THR A 313 16.31 -19.46 25.48
C THR A 313 17.08 -19.17 26.76
N ASN A 314 16.72 -18.17 27.58
CA ASN A 314 17.36 -17.97 28.88
C ASN A 314 16.53 -18.59 30.00
N VAL A 315 17.01 -19.71 30.56
CA VAL A 315 16.41 -20.40 31.71
C VAL A 315 16.36 -19.51 32.97
N LEU A 316 17.07 -18.37 32.98
CA LEU A 316 17.03 -17.36 34.04
C LEU A 316 15.99 -16.23 33.80
N GLY A 317 15.39 -16.14 32.61
CA GLY A 317 14.14 -15.43 32.30
C GLY A 317 13.94 -13.99 32.83
N VAL A 318 14.87 -13.06 32.58
CA VAL A 318 14.77 -11.65 33.02
C VAL A 318 14.62 -10.60 31.91
N ASP A 319 14.53 -11.02 30.64
CA ASP A 319 14.47 -10.11 29.48
C ASP A 319 13.19 -10.34 28.65
N GLY A 320 12.81 -9.34 27.86
CA GLY A 320 11.63 -9.35 26.99
C GLY A 320 10.35 -8.72 27.57
N TRP A 321 9.43 -8.36 26.67
CA TRP A 321 8.16 -7.70 26.97
C TRP A 321 7.00 -8.66 27.27
N TRP A 322 7.17 -9.97 27.04
CA TRP A 322 6.17 -10.99 27.41
C TRP A 322 6.77 -12.29 27.92
N ARG A 323 6.83 -12.41 29.24
CA ARG A 323 7.53 -13.48 29.93
C ARG A 323 6.61 -14.62 30.33
N ARG A 324 7.22 -15.80 30.43
CA ARG A 324 6.58 -17.03 30.92
C ARG A 324 5.99 -16.85 32.33
N SER A 325 4.75 -17.28 32.52
CA SER A 325 4.13 -17.38 33.85
C SER A 325 4.85 -18.38 34.73
N ASN A 326 4.80 -18.22 36.06
CA ASN A 326 5.17 -19.28 36.98
C ASN A 326 4.20 -20.48 36.82
N SER A 327 4.73 -21.71 36.89
CA SER A 327 3.97 -22.94 36.63
C SER A 327 2.77 -23.14 37.56
N GLY A 328 2.78 -22.49 38.73
CA GLY A 328 1.67 -22.52 39.68
C GLY A 328 0.39 -21.82 39.22
N TYR A 329 0.45 -20.95 38.19
CA TYR A 329 -0.72 -20.19 37.72
C TYR A 329 -1.34 -20.76 36.45
N TYR A 330 -0.56 -20.95 35.38
CA TYR A 330 -1.06 -21.40 34.07
C TYR A 330 -0.37 -22.67 33.56
N GLY A 331 0.14 -23.49 34.48
CA GLY A 331 0.78 -24.76 34.15
C GLY A 331 2.18 -24.61 33.53
N THR A 332 2.71 -25.72 33.02
CA THR A 332 4.11 -25.82 32.57
C THR A 332 4.29 -25.74 31.05
N ASP A 333 3.26 -25.37 30.28
CA ASP A 333 3.38 -25.21 28.82
C ASP A 333 4.18 -23.95 28.47
N THR A 334 5.49 -24.11 28.34
CA THR A 334 6.42 -23.04 28.00
C THR A 334 6.67 -22.92 26.49
N THR A 335 5.87 -23.61 25.66
CA THR A 335 6.01 -23.54 24.20
C THR A 335 5.58 -22.16 23.68
N LEU A 336 5.97 -21.83 22.45
CA LEU A 336 5.46 -20.66 21.73
C LEU A 336 3.93 -20.63 21.76
N ARG A 337 3.28 -21.78 21.51
CA ARG A 337 1.82 -21.89 21.48
C ARG A 337 1.20 -21.63 22.86
N GLY A 338 1.80 -22.17 23.92
CA GLY A 338 1.38 -21.90 25.31
C GLY A 338 1.45 -20.41 25.64
N LEU A 339 2.58 -19.75 25.35
CA LEU A 339 2.76 -18.32 25.61
C LEU A 339 1.84 -17.43 24.77
N CYS A 340 1.65 -17.78 23.50
CA CYS A 340 0.75 -17.06 22.61
C CYS A 340 -0.71 -17.24 23.05
N SER A 341 -1.10 -18.40 23.60
CA SER A 341 -2.45 -18.62 24.11
C SER A 341 -2.82 -17.68 25.26
N LEU A 342 -1.87 -17.39 26.16
CA LEU A 342 -2.08 -16.39 27.22
C LEU A 342 -2.32 -14.99 26.63
N TYR A 343 -1.60 -14.63 25.56
CA TYR A 343 -1.82 -13.36 24.87
C TYR A 343 -3.15 -13.32 24.11
N VAL A 344 -3.55 -14.41 23.44
CA VAL A 344 -4.89 -14.53 22.82
C VAL A 344 -5.98 -14.30 23.86
N ARG A 345 -5.85 -14.91 25.05
CA ARG A 345 -6.81 -14.69 26.14
C ARG A 345 -6.77 -13.25 26.66
N LEU A 346 -5.59 -12.64 26.80
CA LEU A 346 -5.42 -11.24 27.20
C LEU A 346 -6.18 -10.29 26.26
N CYS A 347 -5.98 -10.46 24.95
CA CYS A 347 -6.68 -9.68 23.92
C CYS A 347 -8.19 -9.93 23.94
N TYR A 348 -8.62 -11.19 24.09
CA TYR A 348 -10.04 -11.54 24.15
C TYR A 348 -10.72 -10.86 25.34
N VAL A 349 -10.14 -10.94 26.53
CA VAL A 349 -10.68 -10.30 27.74
C VAL A 349 -10.73 -8.78 27.59
N ALA A 350 -9.67 -8.14 27.08
CA ALA A 350 -9.67 -6.69 26.87
C ALA A 350 -10.75 -6.27 25.85
N ASN A 351 -10.85 -6.96 24.71
CA ASN A 351 -11.87 -6.68 23.70
C ASN A 351 -13.29 -6.86 24.25
N SER A 352 -13.54 -7.92 25.01
CA SER A 352 -14.84 -8.14 25.65
C SER A 352 -15.15 -7.06 26.68
N ALA A 353 -14.19 -6.68 27.52
CA ALA A 353 -14.33 -5.58 28.48
C ALA A 353 -14.66 -4.25 27.79
N ILE A 354 -13.94 -3.90 26.73
CA ILE A 354 -14.20 -2.70 25.91
C ILE A 354 -15.65 -2.71 25.42
N LYS A 355 -16.08 -3.83 24.81
CA LYS A 355 -17.42 -4.00 24.25
C LYS A 355 -18.54 -4.01 25.30
N ILE A 356 -18.27 -4.44 26.54
CA ILE A 356 -19.21 -4.37 27.68
C ILE A 356 -19.42 -2.93 28.10
N VAL A 357 -18.34 -2.13 28.21
CA VAL A 357 -18.43 -0.73 28.61
C VAL A 357 -19.20 0.08 27.57
N ARG A 358 -18.89 -0.13 26.28
CA ARG A 358 -19.59 0.53 25.18
C ARG A 358 -19.35 -0.18 23.85
N PHE A 359 -20.26 0.03 22.91
CA PHE A 359 -20.13 -0.42 21.53
C PHE A 359 -20.32 0.77 20.59
N HIS A 360 -19.23 1.52 20.33
CA HIS A 360 -19.24 2.61 19.35
C HIS A 360 -18.66 2.12 18.02
N GLU A 361 -19.22 2.56 16.90
CA GLU A 361 -18.79 2.11 15.55
C GLU A 361 -17.35 2.52 15.19
N ASN A 362 -16.80 3.52 15.89
CA ASN A 362 -15.42 3.99 15.73
C ASN A 362 -14.43 3.28 16.65
N ASP A 363 -14.89 2.52 17.65
CA ASP A 363 -13.96 1.85 18.56
C ASP A 363 -13.19 0.75 17.81
N ARG A 364 -11.88 0.65 18.07
CA ARG A 364 -10.97 -0.31 17.43
C ARG A 364 -10.09 -0.95 18.49
N VAL A 365 -9.93 -2.27 18.40
CA VAL A 365 -8.96 -3.04 19.19
C VAL A 365 -7.86 -3.57 18.29
N LEU A 366 -6.62 -3.14 18.56
CA LEU A 366 -5.42 -3.60 17.88
C LEU A 366 -4.70 -4.66 18.71
N ILE A 367 -4.33 -5.76 18.07
CA ILE A 367 -3.48 -6.81 18.65
C ILE A 367 -2.12 -6.82 17.96
N GLY A 368 -1.13 -7.44 18.57
CA GLY A 368 0.21 -7.53 18.02
C GLY A 368 1.15 -6.63 18.78
N SER A 369 1.30 -5.37 18.35
CA SER A 369 2.48 -4.54 18.70
C SER A 369 3.77 -5.33 18.41
N LEU A 370 3.80 -5.99 17.25
CA LEU A 370 4.77 -7.06 16.97
C LEU A 370 6.18 -6.51 16.75
N ALA A 371 7.15 -6.94 17.56
CA ALA A 371 8.56 -6.63 17.33
C ALA A 371 9.07 -7.34 16.07
N ARG A 372 9.42 -6.58 15.02
CA ARG A 372 9.92 -7.07 13.72
C ARG A 372 8.98 -8.07 13.01
N VAL A 373 9.27 -8.38 11.74
CA VAL A 373 8.43 -9.30 10.93
C VAL A 373 9.22 -10.45 10.32
N ASN A 374 10.21 -10.16 9.45
CA ASN A 374 10.93 -11.20 8.70
C ASN A 374 12.44 -11.31 9.00
N ASP A 375 13.00 -10.46 9.84
CA ASP A 375 14.46 -10.34 10.03
C ASP A 375 15.12 -11.71 10.29
N SER A 376 16.13 -12.02 9.46
CA SER A 376 16.89 -13.29 9.47
C SER A 376 18.08 -13.27 10.42
N SER A 377 18.39 -12.12 11.03
CA SER A 377 19.42 -12.05 12.06
C SER A 377 18.99 -12.87 13.27
N ALA A 378 19.78 -13.90 13.59
CA ALA A 378 19.51 -14.86 14.64
C ALA A 378 19.64 -14.24 16.04
N ILE A 379 18.74 -13.33 16.41
CA ILE A 379 18.49 -13.01 17.81
C ILE A 379 17.80 -14.25 18.39
N GLN A 380 18.56 -15.07 19.11
CA GLN A 380 18.11 -16.37 19.65
C GLN A 380 16.95 -16.28 20.66
N SER A 381 16.43 -15.07 20.94
CA SER A 381 15.42 -14.80 21.98
C SER A 381 14.11 -14.18 21.48
N LEU A 382 14.03 -13.71 20.22
CA LEU A 382 12.85 -13.03 19.67
C LEU A 382 12.07 -13.96 18.71
N VAL A 383 10.76 -14.09 18.92
CA VAL A 383 9.89 -14.76 17.95
C VAL A 383 9.49 -13.73 16.89
N MET A 384 9.80 -13.99 15.63
CA MET A 384 9.44 -13.08 14.54
C MET A 384 7.92 -12.82 14.48
N GLY A 385 7.52 -11.57 14.23
CA GLY A 385 6.12 -11.15 14.22
C GLY A 385 5.23 -12.01 13.33
N LYS A 386 5.71 -12.42 12.15
CA LYS A 386 4.97 -13.34 11.25
C LYS A 386 4.63 -14.68 11.89
N THR A 387 5.54 -15.23 12.69
CA THR A 387 5.39 -16.53 13.35
C THR A 387 4.43 -16.40 14.53
N TRP A 388 4.57 -15.32 15.30
CA TRP A 388 3.66 -15.02 16.41
C TRP A 388 2.24 -14.78 15.92
N LEU A 389 2.07 -13.95 14.90
CA LEU A 389 0.75 -13.62 14.34
C LEU A 389 0.05 -14.85 13.79
N ARG A 390 0.76 -15.71 13.03
CA ARG A 390 0.20 -16.99 12.55
C ARG A 390 -0.26 -17.87 13.71
N THR A 391 0.57 -18.00 14.75
CA THR A 391 0.23 -18.79 15.95
C THR A 391 -1.00 -18.22 16.65
N PHE A 392 -1.12 -16.88 16.74
CA PHE A 392 -2.27 -16.20 17.32
C PHE A 392 -3.57 -16.56 16.59
N TYR A 393 -3.59 -16.43 15.26
CA TYR A 393 -4.74 -16.82 14.44
C TYR A 393 -5.08 -18.30 14.58
N GLU A 394 -4.10 -19.19 14.53
CA GLU A 394 -4.30 -20.64 14.66
C GLU A 394 -4.93 -21.04 15.99
N ILE A 395 -4.58 -20.34 17.08
CA ILE A 395 -5.20 -20.55 18.39
C ILE A 395 -6.63 -19.98 18.40
N ALA A 396 -6.78 -18.69 18.07
CA ALA A 396 -8.04 -17.97 18.20
C ALA A 396 -9.13 -18.54 17.29
N THR A 397 -8.81 -18.79 16.02
CA THR A 397 -9.78 -19.28 15.01
C THR A 397 -9.87 -20.79 14.95
N GLY A 398 -8.85 -21.52 15.42
CA GLY A 398 -8.81 -22.97 15.44
C GLY A 398 -9.41 -23.55 16.72
N PRO A 399 -8.62 -24.17 17.62
CA PRO A 399 -9.17 -24.91 18.76
C PRO A 399 -10.01 -24.11 19.74
N TRP A 400 -9.83 -22.79 19.83
CA TRP A 400 -10.64 -21.94 20.71
C TRP A 400 -11.92 -21.44 20.03
N ASN A 401 -11.99 -21.50 18.69
CA ASN A 401 -13.15 -21.12 17.89
C ASN A 401 -13.77 -19.76 18.28
N LEU A 402 -12.93 -18.77 18.60
CA LEU A 402 -13.34 -17.42 18.96
C LEU A 402 -13.62 -16.53 17.73
N GLY A 403 -13.19 -16.99 16.55
CA GLY A 403 -13.16 -16.17 15.34
C GLY A 403 -12.17 -15.02 15.43
N VAL A 404 -12.28 -14.06 14.50
CA VAL A 404 -11.52 -12.81 14.52
C VAL A 404 -12.32 -11.78 15.31
N PHE A 405 -11.95 -11.58 16.57
CA PHE A 405 -12.70 -10.72 17.50
C PHE A 405 -12.14 -9.29 17.65
N TRP A 406 -10.99 -9.01 17.03
CA TRP A 406 -10.26 -7.73 17.03
C TRP A 406 -10.40 -7.02 15.67
N ASP A 407 -10.01 -5.75 15.61
CA ASP A 407 -10.26 -4.87 14.46
C ASP A 407 -9.00 -4.59 13.61
N GLY A 408 -7.81 -4.79 14.18
CA GLY A 408 -6.56 -4.55 13.45
C GLY A 408 -5.34 -5.19 14.09
N VAL A 409 -4.24 -5.16 13.36
CA VAL A 409 -2.92 -5.65 13.81
C VAL A 409 -1.95 -4.48 13.86
N SER A 410 -1.10 -4.42 14.88
CA SER A 410 -0.01 -3.46 14.96
C SER A 410 1.36 -4.12 14.98
N VAL A 411 2.38 -3.41 14.48
CA VAL A 411 3.75 -3.91 14.29
C VAL A 411 4.77 -2.80 14.50
N HIS A 412 5.96 -3.20 14.96
CA HIS A 412 7.17 -2.38 15.05
C HIS A 412 8.22 -2.90 14.05
N PRO A 413 8.15 -2.52 12.76
CA PRO A 413 8.96 -3.09 11.69
C PRO A 413 10.39 -2.51 11.64
N TYR A 414 11.02 -2.38 12.82
CA TYR A 414 12.41 -1.91 12.93
C TYR A 414 13.37 -2.76 12.11
N GLN A 415 14.28 -2.10 11.40
CA GLN A 415 15.28 -2.74 10.57
C GLN A 415 16.65 -2.61 11.22
N ASN A 416 17.38 -3.73 11.35
CA ASN A 416 18.69 -3.77 11.99
C ASN A 416 19.82 -3.32 11.05
N ARG A 417 19.70 -2.11 10.52
CA ARG A 417 20.61 -1.51 9.54
C ARG A 417 20.46 0.01 9.52
N PRO A 418 21.52 0.76 9.16
CA PRO A 418 21.38 2.16 8.80
C PRO A 418 20.54 2.30 7.54
N GLY A 419 19.65 3.30 7.52
CA GLY A 419 18.81 3.58 6.37
C GLY A 419 17.62 2.63 6.26
N LEU A 420 16.53 3.13 5.67
CA LEU A 420 15.40 2.29 5.26
C LEU A 420 15.81 1.33 4.13
N ASP A 421 15.46 0.06 4.29
CA ASP A 421 15.33 -0.93 3.23
C ASP A 421 13.88 -0.95 2.77
N PRO A 422 13.52 -0.23 1.69
CA PRO A 422 12.14 -0.14 1.24
C PRO A 422 11.57 -1.49 0.79
N ASP A 423 12.37 -2.36 0.19
CA ASP A 423 11.88 -3.67 -0.28
C ASP A 423 11.58 -4.61 0.89
N GLY A 424 12.47 -4.64 1.90
CA GLY A 424 12.22 -5.38 3.14
C GLY A 424 10.98 -4.85 3.87
N PHE A 425 10.81 -3.53 3.92
CA PHE A 425 9.68 -2.87 4.59
C PHE A 425 8.34 -3.16 3.92
N GLU A 426 8.28 -3.12 2.58
CA GLU A 426 7.10 -3.49 1.79
C GLU A 426 6.79 -4.98 1.90
N ALA A 427 7.82 -5.84 1.85
CA ALA A 427 7.67 -7.29 1.99
C ALA A 427 7.14 -7.70 3.38
N ASP A 428 7.51 -6.97 4.43
CA ASP A 428 6.98 -7.14 5.78
C ASP A 428 5.47 -6.86 5.83
N ALA A 429 5.02 -5.77 5.20
CA ALA A 429 3.60 -5.45 5.07
C ALA A 429 2.84 -6.54 4.32
N GLU A 430 3.35 -6.95 3.14
CA GLU A 430 2.72 -8.01 2.34
C GLU A 430 2.62 -9.33 3.12
N THR A 431 3.66 -9.67 3.89
CA THR A 431 3.70 -10.88 4.71
C THR A 431 2.62 -10.88 5.78
N LEU A 432 2.51 -9.80 6.56
CA LEU A 432 1.51 -9.71 7.62
C LEU A 432 0.09 -9.70 7.07
N ARG A 433 -0.15 -8.92 6.01
CA ARG A 433 -1.45 -8.89 5.34
C ARG A 433 -1.84 -10.23 4.74
N ALA A 434 -0.89 -10.97 4.16
CA ALA A 434 -1.14 -12.31 3.66
C ALA A 434 -1.57 -13.28 4.79
N ILE A 435 -0.97 -13.15 5.99
CA ILE A 435 -1.40 -13.92 7.16
C ILE A 435 -2.82 -13.52 7.59
N MET A 436 -3.11 -12.22 7.72
CA MET A 436 -4.44 -11.73 8.10
C MET A 436 -5.53 -12.28 7.15
N ARG A 437 -5.31 -12.21 5.84
CA ARG A 437 -6.24 -12.72 4.83
C ARG A 437 -6.42 -14.22 4.84
N ALA A 438 -5.35 -14.98 5.10
CA ALA A 438 -5.44 -16.43 5.20
C ALA A 438 -6.44 -16.89 6.28
N HIS A 439 -6.77 -15.99 7.21
CA HIS A 439 -7.75 -16.20 8.28
C HIS A 439 -9.00 -15.29 8.15
N GLY A 440 -9.25 -14.71 6.98
CA GLY A 440 -10.45 -13.89 6.71
C GLY A 440 -10.49 -12.54 7.44
N HIS A 441 -9.34 -12.00 7.85
CA HIS A 441 -9.25 -10.70 8.51
C HIS A 441 -8.75 -9.62 7.55
N ASP A 442 -9.58 -8.59 7.33
CA ASP A 442 -9.27 -7.43 6.48
C ASP A 442 -9.17 -6.11 7.27
N GLY A 443 -8.99 -6.21 8.59
CA GLY A 443 -8.82 -5.04 9.45
C GLY A 443 -7.52 -4.29 9.19
N GLU A 444 -7.29 -3.22 9.93
CA GLU A 444 -6.17 -2.32 9.66
C GLU A 444 -4.81 -2.90 10.09
N LEU A 445 -3.72 -2.45 9.46
CA LEU A 445 -2.34 -2.78 9.80
C LEU A 445 -1.57 -1.50 10.16
N TRP A 446 -1.23 -1.34 11.44
CA TRP A 446 -0.65 -0.11 11.97
C TRP A 446 0.82 -0.28 12.31
N ILE A 447 1.64 0.72 12.01
CA ILE A 447 2.99 0.83 12.55
C ILE A 447 2.90 1.62 13.86
N THR A 448 3.04 0.97 15.00
CA THR A 448 2.90 1.67 16.29
C THR A 448 4.24 2.16 16.87
N GLU A 449 5.35 1.64 16.35
CA GLU A 449 6.70 2.17 16.56
C GLU A 449 7.57 1.94 15.33
N MET A 450 8.29 2.97 14.89
CA MET A 450 9.36 2.88 13.89
C MET A 450 10.31 4.07 14.02
N GLY A 451 11.60 3.84 13.92
CA GLY A 451 12.60 4.90 14.00
C GLY A 451 14.03 4.38 13.96
N TRP A 452 14.97 5.31 13.98
CA TRP A 452 16.41 5.04 14.00
C TRP A 452 17.09 5.90 15.06
N ASP A 453 18.23 5.42 15.57
CA ASP A 453 19.02 6.17 16.52
C ASP A 453 19.61 7.46 15.93
N THR A 454 20.03 8.35 16.82
CA THR A 454 20.54 9.69 16.50
C THR A 454 22.05 9.73 16.20
N SER A 455 22.70 8.59 15.95
CA SER A 455 24.14 8.57 15.59
C SER A 455 24.43 9.26 14.27
N ASN A 456 23.48 9.23 13.32
CA ASN A 456 23.55 9.98 12.07
C ASN A 456 22.25 10.78 11.85
N LEU A 457 22.26 12.04 12.27
CA LEU A 457 21.08 12.92 12.25
C LEU A 457 20.54 13.21 10.84
N LEU A 458 21.40 13.23 9.81
CA LEU A 458 20.96 13.48 8.43
C LEU A 458 20.34 12.23 7.82
N GLN A 459 20.93 11.07 8.05
CA GLN A 459 20.33 9.80 7.63
C GLN A 459 18.97 9.59 8.31
N GLN A 460 18.88 9.82 9.63
CA GLN A 460 17.61 9.73 10.34
C GLN A 460 16.53 10.64 9.74
N ALA A 461 16.91 11.85 9.28
CA ALA A 461 15.97 12.74 8.61
C ALA A 461 15.47 12.17 7.28
N ASN A 462 16.36 11.59 6.47
CA ASN A 462 15.96 10.86 5.26
C ASN A 462 15.03 9.71 5.59
N ASP A 463 15.38 8.89 6.58
CA ASP A 463 14.62 7.71 6.99
C ASP A 463 13.17 8.06 7.40
N VAL A 464 12.94 9.21 8.04
CA VAL A 464 11.58 9.70 8.32
C VAL A 464 10.79 9.87 7.02
N CYS A 465 11.35 10.60 6.04
CA CYS A 465 10.67 10.86 4.78
C CYS A 465 10.47 9.59 3.96
N GLU A 466 11.51 8.75 3.85
CA GLU A 466 11.46 7.48 3.13
C GLU A 466 10.39 6.55 3.72
N THR A 467 10.32 6.47 5.05
CA THR A 467 9.33 5.61 5.73
C THR A 467 7.91 6.14 5.51
N PHE A 468 7.68 7.45 5.57
CA PHE A 468 6.36 8.03 5.33
C PHE A 468 5.87 7.72 3.91
N VAL A 469 6.73 7.96 2.91
CA VAL A 469 6.40 7.74 1.51
C VAL A 469 6.18 6.25 1.23
N CYS A 470 7.06 5.37 1.73
CA CYS A 470 6.93 3.92 1.53
C CYS A 470 5.72 3.36 2.28
N ALA A 471 5.41 3.83 3.50
CA ALA A 471 4.23 3.40 4.23
C ALA A 471 2.96 3.71 3.43
N LYS A 472 2.81 4.93 2.91
CA LYS A 472 1.65 5.27 2.09
C LYS A 472 1.63 4.53 0.74
N ALA A 473 2.77 4.42 0.08
CA ALA A 473 2.87 3.72 -1.20
C ALA A 473 2.54 2.22 -1.08
N SER A 474 2.86 1.61 0.07
CA SER A 474 2.63 0.19 0.35
C SER A 474 1.15 -0.19 0.28
N GLU A 475 0.21 0.75 0.47
CA GLU A 475 -1.23 0.48 0.34
C GLU A 475 -1.63 -0.02 -1.05
N ALA A 476 -0.86 0.34 -2.09
CA ALA A 476 -1.10 -0.09 -3.46
C ALA A 476 -0.52 -1.48 -3.77
N LEU A 477 0.21 -2.10 -2.82
CA LEU A 477 0.71 -3.46 -2.98
C LEU A 477 -0.48 -4.43 -3.11
N PRO A 478 -0.31 -5.57 -3.80
CA PRO A 478 -1.39 -6.53 -4.00
C PRO A 478 -1.94 -7.07 -2.68
N ALA A 479 -1.08 -7.20 -1.67
CA ALA A 479 -1.47 -7.61 -0.34
C ALA A 479 -1.99 -6.45 0.52
N GLY A 480 -1.98 -5.21 0.06
CA GLY A 480 -2.18 -4.03 0.91
C GLY A 480 -0.97 -3.73 1.78
N GLY A 481 -1.01 -2.56 2.40
CA GLY A 481 0.12 -1.96 3.11
C GLY A 481 -0.20 -1.61 4.56
N TYR A 482 0.49 -0.60 5.08
CA TYR A 482 0.21 0.01 6.37
C TYR A 482 -0.87 1.10 6.24
N ASP A 483 -1.75 1.24 7.24
CA ASP A 483 -2.84 2.23 7.22
C ASP A 483 -2.56 3.47 8.07
N ARG A 484 -1.68 3.33 9.07
CA ARG A 484 -1.30 4.37 10.03
C ARG A 484 0.12 4.13 10.51
N MET A 485 0.79 5.18 10.96
CA MET A 485 2.07 5.00 11.63
C MET A 485 2.37 5.98 12.76
N CYS A 486 3.15 5.51 13.74
CA CYS A 486 3.76 6.31 14.79
C CYS A 486 5.28 6.25 14.69
N TRP A 487 5.92 7.41 14.49
CA TRP A 487 7.37 7.52 14.63
C TRP A 487 7.75 7.36 16.11
N TYR A 488 8.73 6.51 16.38
CA TYR A 488 9.37 6.39 17.67
C TYR A 488 10.72 7.11 17.60
N ASN A 489 10.84 8.31 18.16
CA ASN A 489 9.89 9.00 19.06
C ASN A 489 9.96 10.53 18.88
N PHE A 490 9.00 11.26 19.46
CA PHE A 490 8.92 12.71 19.27
C PHE A 490 10.13 13.45 19.87
N ARG A 491 10.62 12.97 21.01
CA ARG A 491 11.85 13.43 21.67
C ARG A 491 12.68 12.26 22.12
N ASP A 492 13.96 12.50 22.41
CA ASP A 492 14.80 11.48 23.05
C ASP A 492 14.18 11.07 24.39
N PHE A 493 13.77 9.81 24.46
CA PHE A 493 13.14 9.18 25.61
C PHE A 493 13.39 7.69 25.56
N GLY A 494 14.10 7.15 26.56
CA GLY A 494 14.61 5.78 26.48
C GLY A 494 15.72 5.68 25.43
N TRP A 495 15.41 5.13 24.25
CA TRP A 495 16.35 5.10 23.12
C TRP A 495 16.48 6.49 22.48
N HIS A 496 17.70 6.89 22.12
CA HIS A 496 18.00 8.20 21.53
C HIS A 496 17.63 8.24 20.04
N CYS A 497 16.34 8.27 19.75
CA CYS A 497 15.75 8.27 18.40
C CYS A 497 14.77 9.43 18.19
N GLY A 498 14.85 10.47 19.03
CA GLY A 498 13.92 11.60 19.02
C GLY A 498 13.99 12.46 17.75
N LEU A 499 12.88 13.10 17.39
CA LEU A 499 12.88 14.28 16.49
C LEU A 499 13.46 15.51 17.20
N LEU A 500 13.39 15.51 18.54
CA LEU A 500 13.88 16.53 19.44
C LEU A 500 14.89 15.91 20.43
N ASP A 501 15.74 16.74 21.03
CA ASP A 501 16.48 16.34 22.22
C ASP A 501 15.54 16.09 23.41
N SER A 502 16.05 15.48 24.49
CA SER A 502 15.21 15.07 25.63
C SER A 502 14.49 16.22 26.33
N ALA A 503 15.07 17.43 26.31
CA ALA A 503 14.49 18.64 26.88
C ALA A 503 13.62 19.44 25.89
N MET A 504 13.50 18.98 24.64
CA MET A 504 12.81 19.65 23.53
C MET A 504 13.34 21.07 23.23
N ASN A 505 14.60 21.34 23.56
CA ASN A 505 15.26 22.62 23.27
C ASN A 505 15.84 22.67 21.85
N VAL A 506 16.15 21.51 21.28
CA VAL A 506 16.82 21.38 19.99
C VAL A 506 15.96 20.55 19.04
N LYS A 507 15.53 21.18 17.94
CA LYS A 507 14.93 20.49 16.79
C LYS A 507 16.05 19.83 15.99
N ARG A 508 15.99 18.51 15.85
CA ARG A 508 16.93 17.76 15.01
C ARG A 508 16.49 17.85 13.53
N PRO A 509 17.37 17.53 12.57
CA PRO A 509 17.00 17.47 11.15
C PRO A 509 15.75 16.63 10.87
N SER A 510 15.57 15.52 11.59
CA SER A 510 14.38 14.67 11.51
C SER A 510 13.07 15.38 11.88
N PHE A 511 13.08 16.41 12.75
CA PHE A 511 11.91 17.24 13.03
C PHE A 511 11.44 18.01 11.77
N TYR A 512 12.39 18.59 11.03
CA TYR A 512 12.09 19.34 9.81
C TYR A 512 11.65 18.41 8.68
N ALA A 513 12.29 17.24 8.57
CA ALA A 513 11.89 16.19 7.64
C ALA A 513 10.48 15.67 7.92
N PHE A 514 10.16 15.36 9.19
CA PHE A 514 8.82 14.95 9.62
C PHE A 514 7.78 16.00 9.19
N LYS A 515 8.03 17.27 9.51
CA LYS A 515 7.16 18.38 9.15
C LYS A 515 6.93 18.50 7.64
N GLN A 516 8.02 18.51 6.86
CA GLN A 516 7.90 18.68 5.41
C GLN A 516 7.25 17.47 4.76
N ALA A 517 7.63 16.24 5.13
CA ALA A 517 7.05 15.03 4.59
C ALA A 517 5.56 14.94 4.93
N GLY A 518 5.18 15.11 6.19
CA GLY A 518 3.79 15.11 6.65
C GLY A 518 2.95 16.14 5.90
N SER A 519 3.35 17.41 5.93
CA SER A 519 2.60 18.49 5.24
C SER A 519 2.59 18.37 3.72
N SER A 520 3.62 17.77 3.12
CA SER A 520 3.71 17.56 1.67
C SER A 520 2.80 16.45 1.17
N LEU A 521 2.55 15.44 2.01
CA LEU A 521 1.77 14.25 1.69
C LEU A 521 0.31 14.37 2.12
N THR A 522 0.03 14.99 3.27
CA THR A 522 -1.35 15.19 3.75
C THR A 522 -2.19 15.94 2.72
N GLY A 523 -3.39 15.43 2.44
CA GLY A 523 -4.28 15.92 1.39
C GLY A 523 -3.91 15.46 -0.04
N GLN A 524 -2.75 14.84 -0.24
CA GLN A 524 -2.39 14.25 -1.53
C GLN A 524 -2.94 12.83 -1.67
N ARG A 525 -3.23 12.42 -2.91
CA ARG A 525 -3.54 11.04 -3.26
C ARG A 525 -2.30 10.35 -3.78
N PHE A 526 -1.95 9.18 -3.25
CA PHE A 526 -0.94 8.32 -3.88
C PHE A 526 -1.46 7.74 -5.18
N THR A 527 -0.64 7.79 -6.23
CA THR A 527 -1.00 7.26 -7.55
C THR A 527 -0.24 5.97 -7.85
N ARG A 528 1.10 5.98 -7.74
CA ARG A 528 1.96 4.84 -8.11
C ARG A 528 3.43 5.06 -7.73
N ARG A 529 4.18 3.97 -7.73
CA ARG A 529 5.65 3.98 -7.86
C ARG A 529 6.01 4.12 -9.35
N VAL A 530 6.87 5.06 -9.67
CA VAL A 530 7.39 5.24 -11.04
C VAL A 530 8.50 4.21 -11.24
N LEU A 531 8.32 3.31 -12.21
CA LEU A 531 9.32 2.31 -12.59
C LEU A 531 10.21 2.89 -13.68
N LEU A 532 11.53 2.78 -13.51
CA LEU A 532 12.52 3.46 -14.36
C LEU A 532 13.26 2.51 -15.31
N GLY A 533 13.06 1.20 -15.18
CA GLY A 533 13.69 0.18 -16.02
C GLY A 533 15.15 -0.16 -15.61
N ASP A 534 15.84 -0.90 -16.49
CA ASP A 534 17.31 -1.11 -16.53
C ASP A 534 18.11 -1.35 -15.22
N GLN A 535 17.50 -1.95 -14.18
CA GLN A 535 18.09 -2.17 -12.83
C GLN A 535 18.17 -0.91 -11.95
N ARG A 536 17.60 0.23 -12.37
CA ARG A 536 17.55 1.45 -11.52
C ARG A 536 16.54 1.35 -10.39
N ASP A 537 15.52 0.52 -10.53
CA ASP A 537 14.50 0.33 -9.49
C ASP A 537 15.07 -0.29 -8.20
N ASP A 538 16.26 -0.87 -8.22
CA ASP A 538 16.97 -1.32 -7.02
C ASP A 538 17.80 -0.19 -6.37
N LEU A 539 18.16 0.84 -7.15
CA LEU A 539 19.07 1.93 -6.76
C LEU A 539 18.34 3.19 -6.30
N VAL A 540 17.14 3.44 -6.81
CA VAL A 540 16.34 4.64 -6.50
C VAL A 540 14.90 4.28 -6.19
N ARG A 541 14.21 5.22 -5.55
CA ARG A 541 12.76 5.21 -5.41
C ARG A 541 12.20 6.52 -5.94
N VAL A 542 11.11 6.43 -6.68
CA VAL A 542 10.35 7.58 -7.17
C VAL A 542 8.87 7.26 -7.06
N TYR A 543 8.12 8.08 -6.34
CA TYR A 543 6.70 7.89 -6.07
C TYR A 543 5.92 9.12 -6.54
N GLU A 544 4.77 8.88 -7.17
CA GLU A 544 3.90 9.92 -7.71
C GLU A 544 2.64 10.07 -6.85
N PHE A 545 2.30 11.33 -6.59
CA PHE A 545 1.11 11.78 -5.88
C PHE A 545 0.36 12.83 -6.72
N GLU A 546 -0.94 12.94 -6.50
CA GLU A 546 -1.81 13.95 -7.11
C GLU A 546 -2.49 14.80 -6.04
N ASP A 547 -2.50 16.12 -6.25
CA ASP A 547 -3.32 17.05 -5.49
C ASP A 547 -4.76 17.04 -6.05
N LEU A 548 -5.77 16.88 -5.18
CA LEU A 548 -7.17 16.91 -5.62
C LEU A 548 -7.72 18.32 -5.77
N ALA A 549 -7.15 19.30 -5.07
CA ALA A 549 -7.56 20.70 -5.16
C ALA A 549 -7.06 21.36 -6.47
N SER A 550 -5.91 20.91 -6.96
CA SER A 550 -5.39 21.25 -8.27
C SER A 550 -4.82 19.97 -8.88
N PRO A 551 -5.20 19.51 -10.10
CA PRO A 551 -4.80 18.21 -10.67
C PRO A 551 -3.31 18.16 -11.09
N ARG A 552 -2.46 18.79 -10.29
CA ARG A 552 -1.01 18.85 -10.35
C ARG A 552 -0.46 17.61 -9.67
N ARG A 553 0.63 17.12 -10.22
CA ARG A 553 1.38 16.00 -9.64
C ARG A 553 2.54 16.48 -8.81
N MET A 554 2.88 15.65 -7.84
CA MET A 554 4.10 15.69 -7.07
C MET A 554 4.82 14.35 -7.23
N TRP A 555 6.14 14.40 -7.37
CA TRP A 555 7.01 13.24 -7.23
C TRP A 555 7.88 13.41 -6.00
N VAL A 556 8.09 12.32 -5.27
CA VAL A 556 9.08 12.24 -4.19
C VAL A 556 10.06 11.14 -4.56
N GLY A 557 11.36 11.44 -4.56
CA GLY A 557 12.35 10.45 -4.93
C GLY A 557 13.72 10.63 -4.31
N TRP A 558 14.47 9.54 -4.23
CA TRP A 558 15.80 9.46 -3.63
C TRP A 558 16.60 8.27 -4.20
N LYS A 559 17.91 8.28 -3.93
CA LYS A 559 18.81 7.13 -4.09
C LYS A 559 18.77 6.29 -2.80
N ASN A 560 18.64 4.98 -2.94
CA ASN A 560 18.68 4.05 -1.81
C ASN A 560 20.09 4.02 -1.19
N GLY A 561 20.21 4.45 0.07
CA GLY A 561 21.49 4.48 0.81
C GLY A 561 22.11 3.10 1.06
N SER A 562 21.37 2.02 0.79
CA SER A 562 21.83 0.64 0.92
C SER A 562 22.77 0.16 -0.18
N THR A 563 22.79 0.82 -1.33
CA THR A 563 23.24 0.17 -2.55
C THR A 563 24.69 0.43 -2.94
N ARG A 564 25.29 1.60 -2.67
CA ARG A 564 26.73 1.87 -2.90
C ARG A 564 27.25 3.07 -2.09
N PRO A 565 28.45 3.00 -1.48
CA PRO A 565 29.11 4.13 -0.81
C PRO A 565 29.63 5.23 -1.75
N ASP A 566 29.37 5.15 -3.06
CA ASP A 566 29.79 6.22 -3.96
C ASP A 566 28.86 7.42 -3.73
N GLY A 567 29.41 8.55 -3.31
CA GLY A 567 28.65 9.80 -3.11
C GLY A 567 28.07 10.41 -4.42
N GLY A 568 27.91 9.60 -5.47
CA GLY A 568 27.34 9.99 -6.76
C GLY A 568 25.83 9.91 -6.76
N SER A 569 25.22 10.74 -7.61
CA SER A 569 23.80 10.69 -7.91
C SER A 569 23.46 9.61 -8.94
N VAL A 570 22.22 9.14 -8.93
CA VAL A 570 21.66 8.27 -9.96
C VAL A 570 20.75 9.12 -10.85
N GLY A 571 21.04 9.15 -12.15
CA GLY A 571 20.21 9.84 -13.12
C GLY A 571 18.89 9.11 -13.36
N VAL A 572 17.78 9.85 -13.29
CA VAL A 572 16.42 9.36 -13.56
C VAL A 572 15.72 10.25 -14.57
N GLU A 573 14.74 9.67 -15.26
CA GLU A 573 13.82 10.39 -16.14
C GLU A 573 12.41 10.30 -15.55
N ILE A 574 11.82 11.44 -15.22
CA ILE A 574 10.48 11.51 -14.62
C ILE A 574 9.48 12.01 -15.68
N PRO A 575 8.36 11.31 -15.91
CA PRO A 575 7.38 11.75 -16.90
C PRO A 575 6.51 12.87 -16.32
N VAL A 576 6.75 14.11 -16.74
CA VAL A 576 6.06 15.29 -16.20
C VAL A 576 5.17 15.95 -17.26
N ARG A 577 4.03 16.51 -16.87
CA ARG A 577 3.07 17.10 -17.81
C ARG A 577 3.18 18.63 -17.90
N ALA A 578 3.86 19.27 -16.97
CA ALA A 578 4.09 20.72 -16.97
C ALA A 578 5.45 21.13 -17.55
N ASP A 579 5.57 22.37 -18.04
CA ASP A 579 6.85 22.92 -18.59
C ASP A 579 7.78 23.51 -17.53
N ALA A 580 7.29 23.60 -16.29
CA ALA A 580 8.02 24.10 -15.15
C ALA A 580 7.59 23.31 -13.91
N LEU A 581 8.55 23.01 -13.05
CA LEU A 581 8.32 22.32 -11.79
C LEU A 581 9.09 23.01 -10.67
N ALA A 582 8.48 23.04 -9.49
CA ALA A 582 9.17 23.44 -8.27
C ALA A 582 9.83 22.19 -7.68
N ALA A 583 11.14 22.23 -7.49
CA ALA A 583 11.89 21.18 -6.81
C ALA A 583 12.37 21.69 -5.45
N GLU A 584 12.23 20.87 -4.41
CA GLU A 584 12.62 21.17 -3.05
C GLU A 584 13.28 19.93 -2.42
N SER A 585 14.51 20.07 -1.91
CA SER A 585 15.16 18.98 -1.18
C SER A 585 14.50 18.77 0.19
N LEU A 586 14.65 17.59 0.80
CA LEU A 586 14.13 17.33 2.14
C LEU A 586 14.72 18.30 3.16
N ALA A 587 13.92 18.93 4.01
CA ALA A 587 14.35 19.91 4.98
C ALA A 587 15.15 19.26 6.12
N TYR A 588 16.34 19.77 6.37
CA TYR A 588 17.16 19.42 7.55
C TYR A 588 17.14 20.54 8.60
N ASP A 589 16.67 21.72 8.23
CA ASP A 589 16.53 22.91 9.06
C ASP A 589 15.52 23.85 8.40
N THR A 590 15.48 25.12 8.81
CA THR A 590 14.58 26.14 8.25
C THR A 590 14.96 26.62 6.84
N GLN A 591 16.15 26.26 6.35
CA GLN A 591 16.68 26.65 5.04
C GLN A 591 16.62 25.45 4.09
N THR A 592 15.47 25.29 3.43
CA THR A 592 15.29 24.22 2.45
C THR A 592 15.77 24.65 1.06
N PRO A 593 16.70 23.93 0.41
CA PRO A 593 17.05 24.19 -0.98
C PRO A 593 15.84 23.98 -1.89
N ALA A 594 15.35 25.07 -2.49
CA ALA A 594 14.27 25.07 -3.46
C ALA A 594 14.72 25.77 -4.75
N PHE A 595 14.34 25.21 -5.89
CA PHE A 595 14.72 25.72 -7.21
C PHE A 595 13.69 25.28 -8.25
N GLU A 596 13.64 26.00 -9.37
CA GLU A 596 12.82 25.60 -10.51
C GLU A 596 13.59 24.61 -11.39
N VAL A 597 12.93 23.54 -11.82
CA VAL A 597 13.44 22.61 -12.82
C VAL A 597 12.50 22.57 -14.04
N ARG A 598 13.07 22.25 -15.19
CA ARG A 598 12.34 22.18 -16.46
C ARG A 598 12.64 20.84 -17.15
N PRO A 599 11.62 20.16 -17.68
CA PRO A 599 11.84 18.98 -18.50
C PRO A 599 12.40 19.37 -19.88
N GLY A 600 12.87 18.36 -20.61
CA GLY A 600 13.12 18.49 -22.04
C GLY A 600 11.85 18.81 -22.84
N LEU A 601 12.02 19.11 -24.13
CA LEU A 601 10.88 19.31 -25.05
C LEU A 601 10.03 18.05 -25.24
N ASP A 602 10.62 16.89 -24.97
CA ASP A 602 9.96 15.60 -24.86
C ASP A 602 9.08 15.48 -23.61
N GLY A 603 9.18 16.39 -22.65
CA GLY A 603 8.44 16.33 -21.40
C GLY A 603 9.04 15.40 -20.36
N TRP A 604 10.20 14.78 -20.62
CA TRP A 604 10.95 14.01 -19.64
C TRP A 604 11.80 14.95 -18.78
N LEU A 605 11.71 14.79 -17.47
CA LEU A 605 12.56 15.51 -16.52
C LEU A 605 13.76 14.65 -16.13
N SER A 606 14.92 15.00 -16.64
CA SER A 606 16.20 14.44 -16.21
C SER A 606 16.61 15.00 -14.85
N LEU A 607 16.77 14.15 -13.85
CA LEU A 607 17.14 14.54 -12.49
C LEU A 607 18.21 13.60 -11.91
N GLY A 608 19.18 14.15 -11.19
CA GLY A 608 20.14 13.35 -10.42
C GLY A 608 19.66 13.15 -8.98
N LEU A 609 19.24 11.94 -8.63
CA LEU A 609 18.82 11.62 -7.27
C LEU A 609 20.01 11.22 -6.39
N ASN A 610 20.02 11.71 -5.16
CA ASN A 610 20.95 11.30 -4.11
C ASN A 610 20.16 10.81 -2.88
N GLU A 611 20.83 10.47 -1.79
CA GLU A 611 20.20 9.90 -0.59
C GLU A 611 19.26 10.88 0.11
N ARG A 612 19.44 12.20 -0.06
CA ARG A 612 18.49 13.21 0.45
C ARG A 612 17.27 13.23 -0.48
N PRO A 613 16.06 12.91 0.03
CA PRO A 613 14.85 12.95 -0.78
C PRO A 613 14.61 14.33 -1.38
N ILE A 614 13.97 14.35 -2.55
CA ILE A 614 13.54 15.56 -3.24
C ILE A 614 12.06 15.48 -3.59
N PHE A 615 11.35 16.59 -3.37
CA PHE A 615 9.97 16.80 -3.77
C PHE A 615 9.95 17.62 -5.05
N VAL A 616 9.27 17.16 -6.09
CA VAL A 616 9.14 17.84 -7.37
C VAL A 616 7.67 18.02 -7.70
N ARG A 617 7.20 19.25 -7.92
CA ARG A 617 5.78 19.58 -8.08
C ARG A 617 5.53 20.32 -9.39
N GLU A 618 4.48 19.95 -10.12
CA GLU A 618 4.09 20.68 -11.33
C GLU A 618 3.71 22.14 -11.00
N ILE A 619 4.20 23.08 -11.82
CA ILE A 619 3.77 24.48 -11.78
C ILE A 619 2.82 24.75 -12.95
N GLY A 620 1.68 25.38 -12.67
CA GLY A 620 0.69 25.72 -13.68
C GLY A 620 -0.22 24.54 -14.04
N SER A 621 -0.71 24.53 -15.28
CA SER A 621 -1.62 23.51 -15.80
C SER A 621 -0.87 22.49 -16.66
N PRO A 622 -1.22 21.19 -16.61
CA PRO A 622 -0.66 20.16 -17.49
C PRO A 622 -0.78 20.53 -18.97
N LYS A 623 0.29 20.35 -19.74
CA LYS A 623 0.35 20.69 -21.17
C LYS A 623 1.26 19.75 -21.97
N ARG A 624 0.67 18.71 -22.56
CA ARG A 624 1.33 17.66 -23.37
C ARG A 624 0.42 17.20 -24.53
N PRO A 625 0.96 16.56 -25.60
CA PRO A 625 0.15 15.74 -26.49
C PRO A 625 -0.51 14.57 -25.74
N ASP A 626 -1.50 13.95 -26.36
CA ASP A 626 -2.16 12.71 -25.89
C ASP A 626 -2.69 11.98 -27.12
N LEU A 627 -2.08 10.87 -27.49
CA LEU A 627 -2.25 10.18 -28.75
C LEU A 627 -3.04 8.90 -28.55
N VAL A 628 -4.22 8.86 -29.17
CA VAL A 628 -5.04 7.65 -29.21
C VAL A 628 -5.03 7.06 -30.61
N VAL A 629 -5.13 5.74 -30.69
CA VAL A 629 -5.38 5.04 -31.95
C VAL A 629 -6.89 4.91 -32.15
N ASP A 630 -7.47 5.79 -32.96
CA ASP A 630 -8.93 5.80 -33.21
C ASP A 630 -9.39 4.53 -33.95
N SER A 631 -8.59 4.07 -34.92
CA SER A 631 -8.89 2.84 -35.68
C SER A 631 -7.66 2.18 -36.29
N VAL A 632 -7.77 0.86 -36.48
CA VAL A 632 -6.82 0.02 -37.22
C VAL A 632 -7.58 -0.68 -38.35
N LYS A 633 -6.98 -0.79 -39.54
CA LYS A 633 -7.56 -1.52 -40.69
C LYS A 633 -6.47 -2.28 -41.45
N VAL A 634 -6.83 -3.44 -41.99
CA VAL A 634 -5.95 -4.24 -42.88
C VAL A 634 -6.39 -4.09 -44.33
N ALA A 635 -5.44 -4.03 -45.26
CA ALA A 635 -5.69 -3.95 -46.70
C ALA A 635 -4.79 -4.95 -47.47
N PRO A 636 -5.35 -5.81 -48.34
CA PRO A 636 -6.79 -6.01 -48.56
C PRO A 636 -7.48 -6.57 -47.30
N GLU A 637 -8.81 -6.42 -47.20
CA GLU A 637 -9.59 -6.88 -46.03
C GLU A 637 -9.43 -8.39 -45.77
N GLU A 638 -9.18 -9.17 -46.82
CA GLU A 638 -8.82 -10.59 -46.73
C GLU A 638 -7.42 -10.81 -47.33
N PRO A 639 -6.35 -10.65 -46.53
CA PRO A 639 -4.99 -10.96 -46.96
C PRO A 639 -4.87 -12.41 -47.41
N LYS A 640 -4.11 -12.66 -48.49
CA LYS A 640 -3.88 -14.02 -49.03
C LYS A 640 -2.42 -14.41 -48.93
N VAL A 641 -2.13 -15.65 -48.55
CA VAL A 641 -0.77 -16.20 -48.49
C VAL A 641 -0.05 -16.01 -49.83
N GLY A 642 1.18 -15.51 -49.78
CA GLY A 642 2.00 -15.16 -50.95
C GLY A 642 1.57 -13.88 -51.67
N LYS A 643 0.65 -13.09 -51.09
CA LYS A 643 0.33 -11.71 -51.52
C LYS A 643 0.84 -10.71 -50.49
N VAL A 644 0.74 -9.43 -50.80
CA VAL A 644 1.12 -8.35 -49.89
C VAL A 644 -0.11 -7.84 -49.12
N MET A 645 0.09 -7.50 -47.86
CA MET A 645 -0.86 -6.76 -47.04
C MET A 645 -0.21 -5.51 -46.44
N THR A 646 -1.03 -4.55 -46.04
CA THR A 646 -0.62 -3.41 -45.22
C THR A 646 -1.64 -3.19 -44.12
N VAL A 647 -1.19 -2.79 -42.95
CA VAL A 647 -2.01 -2.40 -41.81
C VAL A 647 -1.91 -0.89 -41.66
N ARG A 648 -3.06 -0.23 -41.55
CA ARG A 648 -3.19 1.21 -41.37
C ARG A 648 -3.72 1.54 -39.99
N ALA A 649 -3.15 2.54 -39.35
CA ALA A 649 -3.63 3.07 -38.08
C ALA A 649 -3.89 4.58 -38.20
N TRP A 650 -5.05 5.02 -37.72
CA TRP A 650 -5.39 6.44 -37.60
C TRP A 650 -5.14 6.87 -36.16
N VAL A 651 -4.11 7.68 -35.98
CA VAL A 651 -3.69 8.22 -34.68
C VAL A 651 -4.20 9.65 -34.57
N ARG A 652 -4.90 9.96 -33.48
CA ARG A 652 -5.42 11.30 -33.19
C ARG A 652 -4.78 11.85 -31.92
N ASN A 653 -4.40 13.12 -31.96
CA ASN A 653 -3.96 13.84 -30.76
C ASN A 653 -5.17 14.47 -30.06
N ILE A 654 -5.56 13.95 -28.90
CA ILE A 654 -6.61 14.47 -28.03
C ILE A 654 -6.07 15.40 -26.94
N GLY A 655 -4.76 15.58 -26.89
CA GLY A 655 -4.08 16.44 -25.94
C GLY A 655 -4.23 17.92 -26.27
N ASN A 656 -3.60 18.75 -25.46
CA ASN A 656 -3.66 20.21 -25.56
C ASN A 656 -2.37 20.84 -26.12
N ARG A 657 -1.43 20.02 -26.58
CA ARG A 657 -0.22 20.42 -27.29
C ARG A 657 0.02 19.52 -28.49
N GLU A 658 0.63 20.06 -29.54
CA GLU A 658 1.14 19.24 -30.63
C GLU A 658 2.29 18.33 -30.15
N THR A 659 2.51 17.23 -30.86
CA THR A 659 3.67 16.37 -30.59
C THR A 659 4.97 17.14 -30.84
N PRO A 660 6.04 16.97 -30.03
CA PRO A 660 7.21 17.83 -30.10
C PRO A 660 7.90 17.81 -31.47
N GLU A 661 8.27 19.00 -31.97
CA GLU A 661 9.01 19.12 -33.21
C GLU A 661 10.40 18.46 -33.09
N GLY A 662 10.83 17.76 -34.15
CA GLY A 662 12.10 17.03 -34.18
C GLY A 662 12.08 15.67 -33.49
N LEU A 663 11.06 15.36 -32.68
CA LEU A 663 10.83 14.03 -32.14
C LEU A 663 9.81 13.29 -33.01
N GLN A 664 10.19 12.09 -33.47
CA GLN A 664 9.31 11.34 -34.36
C GLN A 664 8.20 10.65 -33.58
N THR A 665 6.96 10.79 -34.02
CA THR A 665 5.87 9.92 -33.57
C THR A 665 6.00 8.59 -34.28
N ARG A 666 6.34 7.53 -33.54
CA ARG A 666 6.44 6.16 -34.06
C ARG A 666 5.15 5.39 -33.78
N VAL A 667 4.74 4.57 -34.74
CA VAL A 667 3.65 3.59 -34.59
C VAL A 667 4.19 2.21 -34.92
N ASP A 668 4.08 1.28 -33.98
CA ASP A 668 4.45 -0.12 -34.16
C ASP A 668 3.19 -0.96 -34.42
N PHE A 669 3.26 -1.83 -35.43
CA PHE A 669 2.17 -2.68 -35.88
C PHE A 669 2.47 -4.14 -35.55
N TYR A 670 1.49 -4.83 -34.97
CA TYR A 670 1.61 -6.22 -34.56
C TYR A 670 0.51 -7.07 -35.18
N LEU A 671 0.84 -8.34 -35.45
CA LEU A 671 -0.11 -9.42 -35.75
C LEU A 671 0.08 -10.51 -34.70
N ASN A 672 -0.97 -10.81 -33.93
CA ASN A 672 -0.94 -11.84 -32.88
C ASN A 672 0.27 -11.67 -31.93
N GLY A 673 0.52 -10.43 -31.49
CA GLY A 673 1.65 -10.07 -30.63
C GLY A 673 3.02 -9.97 -31.32
N LYS A 674 3.16 -10.42 -32.57
CA LYS A 674 4.42 -10.34 -33.33
C LYS A 674 4.50 -9.01 -34.09
N LEU A 675 5.60 -8.27 -33.91
CA LEU A 675 5.86 -7.05 -34.68
C LEU A 675 5.96 -7.38 -36.17
N ILE A 676 5.14 -6.72 -37.00
CA ILE A 676 5.12 -6.90 -38.46
C ILE A 676 5.61 -5.66 -39.22
N GLY A 677 5.62 -4.48 -38.59
CA GLY A 677 6.13 -3.28 -39.23
C GLY A 677 6.04 -2.06 -38.31
N SER A 678 6.63 -0.97 -38.76
CA SER A 678 6.62 0.31 -38.04
C SER A 678 6.56 1.45 -39.05
N ASP A 679 5.92 2.55 -38.66
CA ASP A 679 5.93 3.81 -39.40
C ASP A 679 6.23 4.96 -38.45
N GLN A 680 6.67 6.09 -38.99
CA GLN A 680 7.04 7.24 -38.18
C GLN A 680 6.80 8.57 -38.89
N SER A 681 6.44 9.57 -38.10
CA SER A 681 6.23 10.95 -38.56
C SER A 681 7.20 11.89 -37.87
N VAL A 682 8.00 12.62 -38.64
CA VAL A 682 8.77 13.79 -38.16
C VAL A 682 7.93 15.06 -38.05
N ARG A 683 6.73 15.08 -38.65
CA ARG A 683 5.84 16.25 -38.59
C ARG A 683 5.01 16.18 -37.30
N PRO A 684 4.94 17.29 -36.53
CA PRO A 684 4.05 17.41 -35.39
C PRO A 684 2.60 17.06 -35.75
N ILE A 685 1.91 16.37 -34.85
CA ILE A 685 0.46 16.12 -34.91
C ILE A 685 -0.21 17.12 -33.96
N ARG A 686 -0.97 18.07 -34.51
CA ARG A 686 -1.62 19.13 -33.73
C ARG A 686 -2.77 18.61 -32.87
N PRO A 687 -3.18 19.33 -31.80
CA PRO A 687 -4.40 19.03 -31.08
C PRO A 687 -5.61 18.88 -32.01
N GLY A 688 -6.33 17.77 -31.89
CA GLY A 688 -7.46 17.40 -32.73
C GLY A 688 -7.10 16.81 -34.11
N GLU A 689 -5.83 16.89 -34.54
CA GLU A 689 -5.39 16.33 -35.82
C GLU A 689 -5.36 14.80 -35.75
N THR A 690 -5.74 14.16 -36.87
CA THR A 690 -5.63 12.71 -37.07
C THR A 690 -4.70 12.42 -38.24
N LYS A 691 -3.75 11.50 -38.03
CA LYS A 691 -2.77 11.09 -39.04
C LYS A 691 -2.83 9.59 -39.28
N CYS A 692 -2.71 9.18 -40.54
CA CYS A 692 -2.61 7.78 -40.94
C CYS A 692 -1.15 7.34 -40.97
N PHE A 693 -0.89 6.16 -40.43
CA PHE A 693 0.39 5.44 -40.44
C PHE A 693 0.21 4.07 -41.09
N GLU A 694 1.23 3.52 -41.74
CA GLU A 694 1.15 2.24 -42.44
C GLU A 694 2.30 1.28 -42.09
N SER A 695 2.01 0.00 -41.85
CA SER A 695 3.04 -1.03 -41.56
C SER A 695 4.03 -1.29 -42.70
N GLY A 696 3.88 -0.63 -43.84
CA GLY A 696 4.50 -1.01 -45.11
C GLY A 696 3.85 -2.24 -45.74
N TRP A 697 4.42 -2.66 -46.88
CA TRP A 697 3.98 -3.85 -47.62
C TRP A 697 4.61 -5.10 -47.01
N ASN A 698 3.78 -5.95 -46.44
CA ASN A 698 4.17 -7.19 -45.79
C ASN A 698 3.74 -8.38 -46.65
N GLU A 699 4.68 -9.22 -47.07
CA GLU A 699 4.33 -10.51 -47.67
C GLU A 699 3.64 -11.39 -46.62
N VAL A 700 2.47 -11.90 -46.99
CA VAL A 700 1.68 -12.77 -46.14
C VAL A 700 2.30 -14.17 -46.18
N MET A 701 3.00 -14.52 -45.10
CA MET A 701 3.68 -15.80 -44.98
C MET A 701 2.70 -16.92 -44.61
N PRO A 702 2.98 -18.19 -44.97
CA PRO A 702 2.09 -19.32 -44.66
C PRO A 702 1.74 -19.46 -43.17
N GLU A 703 2.66 -19.13 -42.26
CA GLU A 703 2.44 -19.15 -40.81
C GLU A 703 1.48 -18.06 -40.29
N MET A 704 1.16 -17.05 -41.11
CA MET A 704 0.20 -16.01 -40.76
C MET A 704 -1.25 -16.43 -41.04
N ARG A 705 -1.47 -17.57 -41.73
CA ARG A 705 -2.81 -18.03 -42.11
C ARG A 705 -3.71 -18.22 -40.89
N GLY A 706 -4.96 -17.79 -41.02
CA GLY A 706 -6.02 -17.89 -40.02
C GLY A 706 -6.36 -16.53 -39.40
N SER A 707 -6.99 -16.60 -38.23
CA SER A 707 -7.45 -15.44 -37.48
C SER A 707 -6.29 -14.59 -36.95
N GLY A 708 -6.31 -13.31 -37.30
CA GLY A 708 -5.30 -12.33 -36.92
C GLY A 708 -5.86 -11.21 -36.05
N LEU A 709 -5.25 -10.99 -34.87
CA LEU A 709 -5.43 -9.77 -34.09
C LEU A 709 -4.34 -8.79 -34.53
N PHE A 710 -4.74 -7.81 -35.33
CA PHE A 710 -3.90 -6.69 -35.68
C PHE A 710 -3.97 -5.64 -34.58
N SER A 711 -2.83 -5.11 -34.18
CA SER A 711 -2.79 -3.98 -33.26
C SER A 711 -1.79 -2.94 -33.71
N ALA A 712 -2.05 -1.69 -33.35
CA ALA A 712 -1.12 -0.59 -33.52
C ALA A 712 -0.92 0.09 -32.17
N LYS A 713 0.34 0.38 -31.84
CA LYS A 713 0.72 1.07 -30.61
C LYS A 713 1.52 2.31 -30.97
N VAL A 714 1.00 3.48 -30.62
CA VAL A 714 1.65 4.76 -30.89
C VAL A 714 2.55 5.17 -29.72
N ASN A 715 3.71 5.78 -30.03
CA ASN A 715 4.66 6.28 -29.04
C ASN A 715 5.01 5.25 -27.96
N GLN A 716 5.06 3.96 -28.33
CA GLN A 716 5.35 2.87 -27.39
C GLN A 716 6.78 2.92 -26.85
N ASP A 717 7.69 3.52 -27.62
CA ASP A 717 9.07 3.81 -27.18
C ASP A 717 9.17 5.10 -26.34
N GLN A 718 8.02 5.74 -26.06
CA GLN A 718 7.84 6.89 -25.17
C GLN A 718 8.87 8.01 -25.41
N ARG A 719 9.06 8.37 -26.69
CA ARG A 719 9.98 9.43 -27.09
C ARG A 719 9.62 10.79 -26.51
N TYR A 720 8.37 10.95 -26.08
CA TYR A 720 7.87 12.08 -25.33
C TYR A 720 6.74 11.66 -24.42
N VAL A 721 6.55 12.44 -23.36
CA VAL A 721 5.52 12.28 -22.34
C VAL A 721 4.20 12.83 -22.87
N GLU A 722 3.13 12.09 -22.60
CA GLU A 722 1.77 12.43 -22.95
C GLU A 722 0.93 12.78 -21.71
N LEU A 723 -0.26 13.35 -21.89
CA LEU A 723 -1.18 13.54 -20.75
C LEU A 723 -1.69 12.19 -20.22
N GLU A 724 -1.92 11.26 -21.14
CA GLU A 724 -2.28 9.85 -20.93
C GLU A 724 -1.36 8.97 -21.79
N MET A 725 -0.69 7.96 -21.23
CA MET A 725 0.13 7.01 -22.03
C MET A 725 -0.44 5.59 -22.04
N ASP A 726 -1.45 5.29 -21.21
CA ASP A 726 -2.06 3.95 -21.14
C ASP A 726 -3.17 3.76 -22.20
N ASN A 727 -3.51 4.79 -22.98
CA ASN A 727 -4.56 4.79 -24.01
C ASN A 727 -4.02 4.72 -25.47
N ASN A 728 -2.74 4.39 -25.66
CA ASN A 728 -2.02 4.47 -26.94
C ASN A 728 -2.18 3.25 -27.88
N ALA A 729 -3.09 2.32 -27.58
CA ALA A 729 -3.24 1.07 -28.35
C ALA A 729 -4.59 0.99 -29.07
N GLY A 730 -4.58 0.51 -30.31
CA GLY A 730 -5.77 0.21 -31.09
C GLY A 730 -5.70 -1.17 -31.73
N TYR A 731 -6.86 -1.75 -32.00
CA TYR A 731 -7.00 -3.15 -32.39
C TYR A 731 -7.96 -3.30 -33.58
N ALA A 732 -7.72 -4.34 -34.39
CA ALA A 732 -8.60 -4.80 -35.45
C ALA A 732 -8.42 -6.31 -35.66
N HIS A 733 -9.46 -6.95 -36.16
CA HIS A 733 -9.40 -8.35 -36.59
C HIS A 733 -9.35 -8.47 -38.10
N GLY A 734 -8.78 -9.56 -38.59
CA GLY A 734 -8.89 -9.98 -39.99
C GLY A 734 -8.57 -11.46 -40.16
N GLU A 735 -9.17 -12.07 -41.18
CA GLU A 735 -8.89 -13.45 -41.59
C GLU A 735 -7.88 -13.50 -42.74
N ILE A 736 -6.78 -14.23 -42.52
CA ILE A 736 -5.70 -14.40 -43.50
C ILE A 736 -5.88 -15.76 -44.20
N ARG A 737 -6.04 -15.75 -45.53
CA ARG A 737 -6.42 -16.93 -46.35
C ARG A 737 -5.25 -17.58 -47.11
#